data_AF-A0A3A5S5T0-F1
#
_entry.id   AF-A0A3A5S5T0-F1
#
_cell.length_a   1.000
_cell.length_b   1.000
_cell.length_c   1.000
_cell.angle_alpha   90.00
_cell.angle_beta   90.00
_cell.angle_gamma   90.00
#
_symmetry.space_group_name_H-M   'P 1'
#
loop_
_entity.id
_entity.type
_entity.pdbx_description
1 polymer ?
#
loop_
_entity_poly.entity_id
_entity_poly.type
_entity_poly.pdbx_seq_one_letter_code
_entity_poly.pdbx_strand_id
1 'polypeptide(L)'
;MTATTSTFTSCKDYDDDIDNLQEQLDKKATAEDLNSKVSALESEIAAAKSSAEDAAKKAQEALDKATGAGTVTDADLEALKTDLEAKIAKLAALKDVEEQIANLKSELTNAIAGKASQEELKALAEKVAKLQNEALNLIGRQLTSLVFKPDFYYQGIEAMSASTFAYKALTLKVVNADADFSKDAATIATTQSYLTPGLTADYHMNPSTVDINNIAELTFISDDKKYTKAAGAVVKAEVIGKSLAPNQPGVLRVKAKLTDGSIKDIDKDGLVTVLALQAHYKDAKVDTIITSDYAAVKAQEIKDLVLANAKVQPNHADGEGHLYTTAAEAIQNEPQIQVAWNSEGVDVAEYIQTHYTTTTNQDIAWDKNANEGLVEKDGFKYIYELVGYFAGQNETSESAHANWKGAILRPQITKGGKQQAFGAEQSKATIGRMPLIRVILKDTVQNQNVAVGYIKAEITTTPEENEITVIDPFNFTEGYTVNCSQDNLIKKLTWDQVEEQILAKLDISKEEFENTYKLDATDSDAKQFTGASADAVEVAKKIGVVSKTTADTEGHMTEVLQWTIGANDAYELFTEKASINAVVRFVKENSNKTAHYVYVTFNWTPSPRNVTPAGTIANTTKLDYAWFASGSTEAKSGYDEIHQNVKVPNKGEGADKCTYVNDLLNVFEGNKVTISGVDAVYADFQDNKLTKTFQFVTPRIKDVYGVSKHNKYRLSVSTDGLTLSATKLENNQPTGASQKIAVISNSAVTYQETDYAKDILNYAGRTEMKDGETLCGRVKVVATNECKKDLKLSNYEFDVKFIRPINVTSKDNEGLKDAINDGDKLDFSKVLAFTDWRNNKEQNEFSPEGYNYYTYYGVEKIEVDEANITTNLNGGTLGETLLSSKSNNIEITYTPSTEPIDGTHMGILNYKNNGNEVGNYQIQVPVKVTYKWGVIEVNIVIDVHGTV
;
A
#
# COMPACT_ATOMS: atom_id res chain seq x y z
N MET A 1 -8.92 11.98 37.44
CA MET A 1 -8.59 10.70 36.80
C MET A 1 -7.58 10.95 35.69
N THR A 2 -6.49 10.20 35.74
CA THR A 2 -5.61 9.81 34.63
C THR A 2 -6.18 9.91 33.22
N ALA A 3 -5.47 10.56 32.30
CA ALA A 3 -4.61 9.87 31.31
C ALA A 3 -3.69 10.88 30.60
N THR A 4 -2.41 10.54 30.44
CA THR A 4 -1.35 11.37 29.84
C THR A 4 -0.97 10.87 28.44
N THR A 5 -0.64 11.79 27.53
CA THR A 5 0.07 11.49 26.28
C THR A 5 1.05 12.62 25.90
N SER A 6 2.35 12.31 25.97
CA SER A 6 3.50 13.07 25.44
C SER A 6 4.11 12.31 24.26
N THR A 7 4.98 12.88 23.39
CA THR A 7 5.83 12.09 22.42
C THR A 7 7.01 12.89 21.76
N PHE A 8 7.81 12.21 20.90
CA PHE A 8 9.19 12.28 20.27
C PHE A 8 9.57 13.07 18.94
N THR A 9 10.76 13.65 18.70
CA THR A 9 11.03 14.37 17.41
C THR A 9 11.15 13.38 16.31
N SER A 10 10.36 13.61 15.25
CA SER A 10 10.75 13.50 13.85
C SER A 10 12.14 12.92 13.69
N CYS A 11 12.20 11.60 13.82
CA CYS A 11 13.44 10.84 13.86
C CYS A 11 14.26 11.04 12.56
N LYS A 12 13.56 11.47 11.50
CA LYS A 12 13.96 11.60 10.10
C LYS A 12 15.41 11.89 9.72
N ASP A 13 16.13 12.80 10.38
CA ASP A 13 17.52 13.10 9.98
C ASP A 13 18.51 12.10 10.61
N TYR A 14 18.21 11.68 11.85
CA TYR A 14 18.84 10.48 12.42
C TYR A 14 18.37 9.23 11.70
N ASP A 15 17.12 9.13 11.26
CA ASP A 15 16.66 8.00 10.45
C ASP A 15 17.43 7.94 9.13
N ASP A 16 17.60 9.04 8.39
CA ASP A 16 18.29 9.01 7.08
C ASP A 16 19.81 8.68 7.24
N ASP A 17 20.49 9.16 8.32
CA ASP A 17 21.89 8.79 8.64
C ASP A 17 22.02 7.38 9.26
N ILE A 18 21.08 6.97 10.12
CA ILE A 18 21.00 5.60 10.67
C ILE A 18 20.64 4.63 9.57
N ASP A 19 19.76 4.96 8.63
CA ASP A 19 19.38 4.13 7.49
C ASP A 19 20.57 3.99 6.54
N ASN A 20 21.39 5.02 6.34
CA ASN A 20 22.64 4.93 5.57
C ASN A 20 23.71 4.10 6.30
N LEU A 21 23.87 4.29 7.62
CA LEU A 21 24.77 3.47 8.45
C LEU A 21 24.27 2.03 8.57
N GLN A 22 22.96 1.81 8.64
CA GLN A 22 22.30 0.51 8.67
C GLN A 22 22.40 -0.15 7.31
N GLU A 23 22.25 0.58 6.20
CA GLU A 23 22.47 0.07 4.85
C GLU A 23 23.96 -0.30 4.65
N GLN A 24 24.90 0.49 5.18
CA GLN A 24 26.33 0.15 5.19
C GLN A 24 26.66 -1.04 6.11
N LEU A 25 26.02 -1.14 7.28
CA LEU A 25 26.12 -2.26 8.21
C LEU A 25 25.51 -3.53 7.61
N ASP A 26 24.39 -3.43 6.90
CA ASP A 26 23.68 -4.53 6.24
C ASP A 26 24.44 -4.99 5.00
N LYS A 27 24.99 -4.07 4.20
CA LYS A 27 25.94 -4.36 3.11
C LYS A 27 27.18 -5.09 3.66
N LYS A 28 27.74 -4.61 4.77
CA LYS A 28 28.91 -5.23 5.41
C LYS A 28 28.58 -6.59 6.03
N ALA A 29 27.45 -6.72 6.73
CA ALA A 29 26.98 -7.98 7.32
C ALA A 29 26.66 -9.01 6.23
N THR A 30 26.10 -8.58 5.09
CA THR A 30 25.89 -9.43 3.91
C THR A 30 27.22 -9.89 3.32
N ALA A 31 28.21 -8.99 3.21
CA ALA A 31 29.55 -9.36 2.73
C ALA A 31 30.29 -10.30 3.70
N GLU A 32 30.15 -10.10 5.01
CA GLU A 32 30.72 -10.97 6.05
C GLU A 32 30.03 -12.34 6.12
N ASP A 33 28.72 -12.42 5.91
CA ASP A 33 27.95 -13.67 5.76
C ASP A 33 28.36 -14.43 4.48
N LEU A 34 28.47 -13.75 3.35
CA LEU A 34 28.97 -14.35 2.10
C LEU A 34 30.42 -14.85 2.26
N ASN A 35 31.30 -14.09 2.91
CA ASN A 35 32.68 -14.52 3.20
C ASN A 35 32.74 -15.69 4.19
N SER A 36 31.81 -15.77 5.14
CA SER A 36 31.67 -16.92 6.05
C SER A 36 31.23 -18.18 5.29
N LYS A 37 30.27 -18.05 4.37
CA LYS A 37 29.84 -19.13 3.45
C LYS A 37 30.96 -19.60 2.54
N VAL A 38 31.73 -18.68 1.95
CA VAL A 38 32.90 -19.01 1.09
C VAL A 38 34.02 -19.67 1.91
N SER A 39 34.27 -19.24 3.14
CA SER A 39 35.26 -19.87 4.03
C SER A 39 34.83 -21.28 4.48
N ALA A 40 33.53 -21.53 4.65
CA ALA A 40 33.01 -22.88 4.87
C ALA A 40 33.17 -23.77 3.64
N LEU A 41 32.86 -23.25 2.44
CA LEU A 41 33.05 -23.93 1.15
C LEU A 41 34.52 -24.29 0.88
N GLU A 42 35.45 -23.38 1.19
CA GLU A 42 36.90 -23.61 1.10
C GLU A 42 37.34 -24.81 1.95
N SER A 43 36.81 -24.92 3.17
CA SER A 43 37.07 -26.04 4.08
C SER A 43 36.46 -27.36 3.59
N GLU A 44 35.20 -27.35 3.13
CA GLU A 44 34.54 -28.52 2.54
C GLU A 44 35.28 -29.02 1.29
N ILE A 45 35.71 -28.11 0.40
CA ILE A 45 36.47 -28.44 -0.81
C ILE A 45 37.89 -28.94 -0.51
N ALA A 46 38.61 -28.35 0.45
CA ALA A 46 39.92 -28.83 0.85
C ALA A 46 39.87 -30.28 1.39
N ALA A 47 38.85 -30.61 2.19
CA ALA A 47 38.63 -31.97 2.70
C ALA A 47 38.25 -32.96 1.58
N ALA A 48 37.37 -32.54 0.65
CA ALA A 48 36.98 -33.35 -0.50
C ALA A 48 38.15 -33.61 -1.47
N LYS A 49 38.98 -32.59 -1.72
CA LYS A 49 40.21 -32.67 -2.52
C LYS A 49 41.21 -33.64 -1.91
N SER A 50 41.54 -33.50 -0.63
CA SER A 50 42.41 -34.45 0.09
C SER A 50 41.92 -35.90 -0.03
N SER A 51 40.61 -36.12 0.14
CA SER A 51 39.99 -37.43 -0.04
C SER A 51 40.08 -37.97 -1.47
N ALA A 52 39.96 -37.09 -2.48
CA ALA A 52 40.09 -37.45 -3.89
C ALA A 52 41.55 -37.75 -4.31
N GLU A 53 42.54 -37.02 -3.76
CA GLU A 53 43.97 -37.29 -3.97
C GLU A 53 44.33 -38.69 -3.44
N ASP A 54 43.86 -39.02 -2.25
CA ASP A 54 44.05 -40.33 -1.62
C ASP A 54 43.37 -41.46 -2.41
N ALA A 55 42.17 -41.21 -2.96
CA ALA A 55 41.43 -42.15 -3.80
C ALA A 55 42.10 -42.39 -5.17
N ALA A 56 42.60 -41.33 -5.81
CA ALA A 56 43.34 -41.41 -7.07
C ALA A 56 44.67 -42.17 -6.88
N LYS A 57 45.41 -41.88 -5.81
CA LYS A 57 46.63 -42.59 -5.45
C LYS A 57 46.39 -44.09 -5.24
N LYS A 58 45.34 -44.47 -4.49
CA LYS A 58 44.96 -45.87 -4.28
C LYS A 58 44.55 -46.58 -5.58
N ALA A 59 43.91 -45.86 -6.51
CA ALA A 59 43.59 -46.39 -7.84
C ALA A 59 44.85 -46.61 -8.70
N GLN A 60 45.80 -45.67 -8.69
CA GLN A 60 47.09 -45.83 -9.36
C GLN A 60 47.88 -47.02 -8.78
N GLU A 61 47.98 -47.14 -7.46
CA GLU A 61 48.63 -48.28 -6.80
C GLU A 61 47.97 -49.62 -7.14
N ALA A 62 46.65 -49.65 -7.41
CA ALA A 62 45.95 -50.84 -7.85
C ALA A 62 46.25 -51.18 -9.32
N LEU A 63 46.29 -50.18 -10.21
CA LEU A 63 46.66 -50.33 -11.62
C LEU A 63 48.13 -50.77 -11.79
N ASP A 64 49.05 -50.19 -11.04
CA ASP A 64 50.48 -50.55 -11.04
C ASP A 64 50.69 -52.01 -10.60
N LYS A 65 49.97 -52.44 -9.55
CA LYS A 65 49.98 -53.85 -9.10
C LYS A 65 49.40 -54.80 -10.15
N ALA A 66 48.32 -54.40 -10.81
CA ALA A 66 47.69 -55.21 -11.86
C ALA A 66 48.60 -55.39 -13.08
N THR A 67 49.26 -54.32 -13.53
CA THR A 67 50.23 -54.37 -14.64
C THR A 67 51.50 -55.16 -14.32
N GLY A 68 51.94 -55.20 -13.07
CA GLY A 68 53.11 -55.98 -12.64
C GLY A 68 52.88 -57.49 -12.43
N ALA A 69 51.62 -57.96 -12.35
CA ALA A 69 51.29 -59.32 -11.90
C ALA A 69 51.22 -60.39 -13.01
N GLY A 70 51.08 -60.00 -14.29
CA GLY A 70 51.11 -60.91 -15.44
C GLY A 70 49.92 -61.88 -15.58
N THR A 71 48.87 -61.75 -14.77
CA THR A 71 47.72 -62.68 -14.70
C THR A 71 46.34 -61.99 -14.79
N VAL A 72 46.30 -60.70 -15.12
CA VAL A 72 45.10 -59.86 -15.18
C VAL A 72 44.62 -59.72 -16.63
N THR A 73 43.32 -59.59 -16.89
CA THR A 73 42.79 -59.45 -18.26
C THR A 73 42.87 -58.00 -18.76
N ASP A 74 42.90 -57.83 -20.09
CA ASP A 74 42.88 -56.50 -20.72
C ASP A 74 41.63 -55.69 -20.32
N ALA A 75 40.48 -56.35 -20.15
CA ALA A 75 39.24 -55.70 -19.74
C ALA A 75 39.30 -55.17 -18.29
N ASP A 76 39.94 -55.90 -17.37
CA ASP A 76 40.15 -55.44 -16.00
C ASP A 76 41.14 -54.27 -15.94
N LEU A 77 42.17 -54.29 -16.80
CA LEU A 77 43.14 -53.20 -16.92
C LEU A 77 42.49 -51.92 -17.49
N GLU A 78 41.65 -52.03 -18.53
CA GLU A 78 40.89 -50.88 -19.04
C GLU A 78 39.86 -50.35 -18.04
N ALA A 79 39.21 -51.23 -17.26
CA ALA A 79 38.31 -50.81 -16.18
C ALA A 79 39.06 -50.04 -15.07
N LEU A 80 40.26 -50.50 -14.69
CA LEU A 80 41.11 -49.80 -13.70
C LEU A 80 41.67 -48.47 -14.23
N LYS A 81 42.04 -48.39 -15.51
CA LYS A 81 42.38 -47.11 -16.17
C LYS A 81 41.20 -46.15 -16.16
N THR A 82 40.01 -46.62 -16.53
CA THR A 82 38.78 -45.80 -16.56
C THR A 82 38.42 -45.26 -15.16
N ASP A 83 38.51 -46.10 -14.12
CA ASP A 83 38.28 -45.69 -12.72
C ASP A 83 39.34 -44.69 -12.22
N LEU A 84 40.60 -44.86 -12.61
CA LEU A 84 41.69 -43.92 -12.34
C LEU A 84 41.47 -42.58 -13.06
N GLU A 85 41.16 -42.60 -14.36
CA GLU A 85 40.87 -41.42 -15.18
C GLU A 85 39.68 -40.63 -14.61
N ALA A 86 38.60 -41.31 -14.20
CA ALA A 86 37.45 -40.69 -13.57
C ALA A 86 37.81 -40.02 -12.22
N LYS A 87 38.68 -40.64 -11.42
CA LYS A 87 39.17 -40.06 -10.15
C LYS A 87 40.10 -38.87 -10.37
N ILE A 88 40.99 -38.94 -11.37
CA ILE A 88 41.85 -37.83 -11.78
C ILE A 88 41.00 -36.66 -12.30
N ALA A 89 39.96 -36.93 -13.10
CA ALA A 89 39.03 -35.91 -13.58
C ALA A 89 38.26 -35.24 -12.43
N LYS A 90 37.74 -36.01 -11.47
CA LYS A 90 37.09 -35.46 -10.26
C LYS A 90 38.06 -34.61 -9.42
N LEU A 91 39.31 -35.06 -9.28
CA LEU A 91 40.34 -34.30 -8.57
C LEU A 91 40.70 -32.99 -9.30
N ALA A 92 40.76 -33.00 -10.63
CA ALA A 92 41.01 -31.80 -11.43
C ALA A 92 39.87 -30.77 -11.25
N ALA A 93 38.60 -31.22 -11.31
CA ALA A 93 37.45 -30.35 -11.08
C ALA A 93 37.40 -29.76 -9.65
N LEU A 94 37.80 -30.53 -8.63
CA LEU A 94 37.93 -30.02 -7.25
C LEU A 94 39.03 -28.94 -7.12
N LYS A 95 40.11 -29.03 -7.90
CA LYS A 95 41.18 -28.01 -7.94
C LYS A 95 40.75 -26.73 -8.66
N ASP A 96 39.96 -26.86 -9.72
CA ASP A 96 39.38 -25.72 -10.43
C ASP A 96 38.43 -24.92 -9.51
N VAL A 97 37.53 -25.61 -8.79
CA VAL A 97 36.63 -24.96 -7.82
C VAL A 97 37.39 -24.34 -6.64
N GLU A 98 38.50 -24.94 -6.18
CA GLU A 98 39.39 -24.35 -5.17
C GLU A 98 40.02 -23.03 -5.66
N GLU A 99 40.43 -22.95 -6.92
CA GLU A 99 40.95 -21.72 -7.53
C GLU A 99 39.85 -20.66 -7.72
N GLN A 100 38.65 -21.06 -8.14
CA GLN A 100 37.48 -20.18 -8.20
C GLN A 100 37.10 -19.63 -6.81
N ILE A 101 37.19 -20.44 -5.75
CA ILE A 101 36.97 -20.02 -4.34
C ILE A 101 38.02 -18.99 -3.92
N ALA A 102 39.30 -19.21 -4.22
CA ALA A 102 40.37 -18.27 -3.88
C ALA A 102 40.17 -16.90 -4.56
N ASN A 103 39.77 -16.90 -5.83
CA ASN A 103 39.42 -15.68 -6.57
C ASN A 103 38.22 -14.96 -5.95
N LEU A 104 37.13 -15.68 -5.66
CA LEU A 104 35.91 -15.10 -5.08
C LEU A 104 36.13 -14.54 -3.66
N LYS A 105 37.01 -15.17 -2.88
CA LYS A 105 37.45 -14.69 -1.56
C LYS A 105 38.25 -13.39 -1.65
N SER A 106 39.03 -13.20 -2.71
CA SER A 106 39.71 -11.93 -3.02
C SER A 106 38.70 -10.83 -3.38
N GLU A 107 37.69 -11.13 -4.20
CA GLU A 107 36.61 -10.17 -4.51
C GLU A 107 35.81 -9.77 -3.26
N LEU A 108 35.44 -10.73 -2.39
CA LEU A 108 34.75 -10.49 -1.12
C LEU A 108 35.59 -9.67 -0.13
N THR A 109 36.91 -9.88 -0.08
CA THR A 109 37.80 -9.07 0.76
C THR A 109 37.78 -7.59 0.35
N ASN A 110 37.68 -7.31 -0.95
CA ASN A 110 37.53 -5.93 -1.46
C ASN A 110 36.14 -5.34 -1.15
N ALA A 111 35.08 -6.16 -1.17
CA ALA A 111 33.72 -5.74 -0.81
C ALA A 111 33.60 -5.40 0.69
N ILE A 112 34.16 -6.24 1.58
CA ILE A 112 34.20 -6.00 3.04
C ILE A 112 34.98 -4.73 3.40
N ALA A 113 35.94 -4.31 2.57
CA ALA A 113 36.64 -3.04 2.70
C ALA A 113 35.80 -1.80 2.34
N GLY A 114 34.48 -1.94 2.15
CA GLY A 114 33.53 -0.83 1.97
C GLY A 114 33.53 -0.23 0.55
N LYS A 115 34.00 -0.97 -0.46
CA LYS A 115 34.22 -0.45 -1.82
C LYS A 115 33.23 -0.95 -2.89
N ALA A 116 32.30 -1.83 -2.54
CA ALA A 116 31.38 -2.46 -3.50
C ALA A 116 29.97 -1.84 -3.48
N SER A 117 29.34 -1.72 -4.64
CA SER A 117 27.93 -1.32 -4.80
C SER A 117 26.95 -2.45 -4.41
N GLN A 118 25.66 -2.12 -4.33
CA GLN A 118 24.61 -3.10 -4.04
C GLN A 118 24.43 -4.11 -5.19
N GLU A 119 24.60 -3.67 -6.44
CA GLU A 119 24.63 -4.53 -7.64
C GLU A 119 25.85 -5.45 -7.64
N GLU A 120 27.02 -4.95 -7.22
CA GLU A 120 28.24 -5.76 -7.10
C GLU A 120 28.10 -6.81 -5.99
N LEU A 121 27.50 -6.46 -4.85
CA LEU A 121 27.17 -7.42 -3.78
C LEU A 121 26.15 -8.47 -4.23
N LYS A 122 25.16 -8.09 -5.05
CA LYS A 122 24.21 -9.03 -5.64
C LYS A 122 24.89 -9.99 -6.63
N ALA A 123 25.75 -9.46 -7.51
CA ALA A 123 26.52 -10.29 -8.44
C ALA A 123 27.49 -11.23 -7.69
N LEU A 124 28.07 -10.78 -6.58
CA LEU A 124 28.86 -11.64 -5.68
C LEU A 124 28.00 -12.73 -5.03
N ALA A 125 26.81 -12.43 -4.55
CA ALA A 125 25.88 -13.43 -4.01
C ALA A 125 25.49 -14.48 -5.06
N GLU A 126 25.25 -14.07 -6.31
CA GLU A 126 24.99 -14.97 -7.44
C GLU A 126 26.21 -15.84 -7.80
N LYS A 127 27.43 -15.28 -7.79
CA LYS A 127 28.68 -16.06 -7.93
C LYS A 127 28.84 -17.07 -6.80
N VAL A 128 28.62 -16.66 -5.54
CA VAL A 128 28.68 -17.55 -4.35
C VAL A 128 27.67 -18.68 -4.50
N ALA A 129 26.42 -18.39 -4.86
CA ALA A 129 25.39 -19.43 -5.04
C ALA A 129 25.70 -20.40 -6.19
N LYS A 130 26.24 -19.90 -7.31
CA LYS A 130 26.67 -20.75 -8.44
C LYS A 130 27.84 -21.64 -8.05
N LEU A 131 28.89 -21.07 -7.48
CA LEU A 131 30.09 -21.80 -7.06
C LEU A 131 29.81 -22.76 -5.92
N GLN A 132 28.88 -22.40 -5.03
CA GLN A 132 28.32 -23.30 -4.01
C GLN A 132 27.66 -24.50 -4.69
N ASN A 133 26.76 -24.33 -5.66
CA ASN A 133 26.16 -25.47 -6.37
C ASN A 133 27.19 -26.33 -7.11
N GLU A 134 28.21 -25.72 -7.71
CA GLU A 134 29.31 -26.42 -8.40
C GLU A 134 30.15 -27.27 -7.41
N ALA A 135 30.51 -26.70 -6.26
CA ALA A 135 31.14 -27.39 -5.14
C ALA A 135 30.27 -28.53 -4.57
N LEU A 136 28.99 -28.26 -4.30
CA LEU A 136 28.04 -29.23 -3.73
C LEU A 136 27.86 -30.45 -4.64
N ASN A 137 27.81 -30.24 -5.97
CA ASN A 137 27.76 -31.30 -6.97
C ASN A 137 29.02 -32.17 -7.01
N LEU A 138 30.20 -31.58 -6.80
CA LEU A 138 31.47 -32.32 -6.73
C LEU A 138 31.65 -33.08 -5.42
N ILE A 139 31.22 -32.50 -4.29
CA ILE A 139 31.35 -33.11 -2.96
C ILE A 139 30.41 -34.32 -2.82
N GLY A 140 29.19 -34.24 -3.36
CA GLY A 140 28.23 -35.36 -3.38
C GLY A 140 27.54 -35.58 -2.03
N ARG A 141 26.40 -34.91 -1.82
CA ARG A 141 25.67 -34.95 -0.53
C ARG A 141 24.61 -36.04 -0.53
N GLN A 142 24.93 -37.19 0.03
CA GLN A 142 23.93 -38.15 0.49
C GLN A 142 23.27 -37.59 1.77
N LEU A 143 21.95 -37.72 1.85
CA LEU A 143 21.18 -37.45 3.08
C LEU A 143 21.64 -38.41 4.18
N THR A 144 21.55 -37.98 5.44
CA THR A 144 21.94 -38.80 6.60
C THR A 144 20.84 -38.90 7.65
N SER A 145 19.95 -37.90 7.77
CA SER A 145 18.72 -38.04 8.56
C SER A 145 17.56 -37.18 8.05
N LEU A 146 16.34 -37.60 8.42
CA LEU A 146 15.09 -36.85 8.28
C LEU A 146 14.45 -36.75 9.66
N VAL A 147 13.88 -35.58 9.99
CA VAL A 147 13.10 -35.36 11.22
C VAL A 147 11.77 -34.71 10.84
N PHE A 148 10.65 -35.26 11.29
CA PHE A 148 9.32 -34.73 11.04
C PHE A 148 9.14 -33.34 11.65
N LYS A 149 8.34 -32.51 10.99
CA LYS A 149 7.96 -31.19 11.46
C LYS A 149 6.43 -31.17 11.70
N PRO A 150 5.96 -31.19 12.96
CA PRO A 150 4.53 -31.25 13.27
C PRO A 150 3.76 -29.99 12.88
N ASP A 151 2.52 -30.18 12.45
CA ASP A 151 1.52 -29.11 12.33
C ASP A 151 0.95 -28.75 13.70
N PHE A 152 0.73 -29.77 14.56
CA PHE A 152 0.19 -29.62 15.91
C PHE A 152 0.52 -30.84 16.79
N TYR A 153 0.06 -30.83 18.05
CA TYR A 153 0.18 -31.95 18.97
C TYR A 153 -1.18 -32.62 19.22
N TYR A 154 -1.37 -33.86 18.78
CA TYR A 154 -2.57 -34.66 19.03
C TYR A 154 -2.38 -35.48 20.32
N GLN A 155 -3.09 -35.10 21.39
CA GLN A 155 -2.92 -35.64 22.75
C GLN A 155 -1.45 -35.66 23.25
N GLY A 156 -0.65 -34.68 22.82
CA GLY A 156 0.78 -34.57 23.15
C GLY A 156 1.73 -35.33 22.21
N ILE A 157 1.22 -36.01 21.18
CA ILE A 157 2.01 -36.64 20.11
C ILE A 157 2.14 -35.68 18.94
N GLU A 158 3.33 -35.55 18.37
CA GLU A 158 3.62 -34.74 17.18
C GLU A 158 2.80 -35.24 15.98
N ALA A 159 2.00 -34.35 15.37
CA ALA A 159 0.94 -34.74 14.44
C ALA A 159 0.84 -33.83 13.21
N MET A 160 0.28 -34.40 12.13
CA MET A 160 -0.20 -33.71 10.93
C MET A 160 -1.71 -33.84 10.78
N SER A 161 -2.34 -32.87 10.10
CA SER A 161 -3.77 -32.92 9.78
C SER A 161 -4.04 -33.61 8.44
N ALA A 162 -5.21 -34.26 8.34
CA ALA A 162 -5.68 -34.85 7.09
C ALA A 162 -7.19 -34.62 6.91
N SER A 163 -7.56 -33.79 5.93
CA SER A 163 -8.96 -33.52 5.59
C SER A 163 -9.65 -34.80 5.13
N THR A 164 -10.68 -35.22 5.86
CA THR A 164 -11.32 -36.52 5.67
C THR A 164 -12.83 -36.33 5.50
N PHE A 165 -13.32 -36.56 4.28
CA PHE A 165 -14.73 -36.50 3.92
C PHE A 165 -15.45 -37.74 4.41
N ALA A 166 -16.43 -37.53 5.27
CA ALA A 166 -17.21 -38.55 5.95
C ALA A 166 -18.62 -38.58 5.34
N TYR A 167 -18.98 -39.68 4.68
CA TYR A 167 -20.26 -39.79 3.96
C TYR A 167 -20.85 -41.20 4.10
N LYS A 168 -22.14 -41.37 3.78
CA LYS A 168 -22.78 -42.69 3.67
C LYS A 168 -22.99 -43.00 2.21
N ALA A 169 -22.41 -44.09 1.73
CA ALA A 169 -22.47 -44.46 0.32
C ALA A 169 -23.93 -44.60 -0.18
N LEU A 170 -24.22 -44.04 -1.35
CA LEU A 170 -25.54 -44.02 -1.95
C LEU A 170 -25.66 -45.09 -3.04
N THR A 171 -26.61 -46.01 -2.87
CA THR A 171 -26.93 -47.01 -3.91
C THR A 171 -28.04 -46.47 -4.81
N LEU A 172 -27.78 -46.46 -6.12
CA LEU A 172 -28.69 -45.95 -7.15
C LEU A 172 -29.11 -47.08 -8.10
N LYS A 173 -30.34 -46.98 -8.63
CA LYS A 173 -30.81 -47.86 -9.71
C LYS A 173 -30.29 -47.34 -11.06
N VAL A 174 -30.12 -48.25 -12.02
CA VAL A 174 -29.86 -47.86 -13.42
C VAL A 174 -31.12 -47.20 -13.98
N VAL A 175 -30.98 -45.99 -14.51
CA VAL A 175 -32.04 -45.19 -15.13
C VAL A 175 -31.73 -44.97 -16.62
N ASN A 176 -32.74 -44.52 -17.37
CA ASN A 176 -32.61 -44.05 -18.74
C ASN A 176 -33.78 -43.10 -19.05
N ALA A 177 -33.73 -42.40 -20.17
CA ALA A 177 -34.74 -41.43 -20.57
C ALA A 177 -36.06 -42.04 -21.12
N ASP A 178 -36.13 -43.33 -21.41
CA ASP A 178 -37.28 -43.96 -22.11
C ASP A 178 -38.33 -44.56 -21.17
N ALA A 179 -37.96 -44.98 -19.96
CA ALA A 179 -38.85 -45.68 -19.03
C ALA A 179 -39.20 -44.82 -17.80
N ASP A 180 -40.26 -45.20 -17.06
CA ASP A 180 -40.67 -44.45 -15.87
C ASP A 180 -39.80 -44.76 -14.63
N PHE A 181 -39.04 -43.76 -14.22
CA PHE A 181 -38.25 -43.71 -13.00
C PHE A 181 -38.72 -42.55 -12.07
N SER A 182 -39.98 -42.13 -12.17
CA SER A 182 -40.60 -41.09 -11.31
C SER A 182 -40.44 -41.28 -9.80
N LYS A 183 -40.14 -42.50 -9.35
CA LYS A 183 -39.92 -42.88 -7.93
C LYS A 183 -38.46 -43.24 -7.63
N ASP A 184 -37.52 -42.78 -8.44
CA ASP A 184 -36.10 -42.98 -8.22
C ASP A 184 -35.58 -42.14 -7.05
N ALA A 185 -34.75 -42.78 -6.23
CA ALA A 185 -34.21 -42.26 -4.99
C ALA A 185 -33.01 -43.12 -4.58
N ALA A 186 -32.01 -42.51 -3.93
CA ALA A 186 -30.89 -43.27 -3.38
C ALA A 186 -31.29 -44.07 -2.14
N THR A 187 -30.76 -45.30 -2.03
CA THR A 187 -30.72 -46.01 -0.75
C THR A 187 -29.42 -45.65 -0.04
N ILE A 188 -29.53 -45.06 1.15
CA ILE A 188 -28.39 -44.66 1.98
C ILE A 188 -27.81 -45.88 2.72
N ALA A 189 -26.50 -46.07 2.67
CA ALA A 189 -25.81 -47.11 3.45
C ALA A 189 -25.93 -46.89 4.97
N THR A 190 -25.96 -47.99 5.74
CA THR A 190 -25.95 -47.94 7.21
C THR A 190 -24.56 -47.63 7.78
N THR A 191 -23.50 -48.00 7.06
CA THR A 191 -22.09 -47.75 7.41
C THR A 191 -21.58 -46.45 6.80
N GLN A 192 -20.74 -45.75 7.54
CA GLN A 192 -20.08 -44.53 7.10
C GLN A 192 -18.75 -44.87 6.40
N SER A 193 -18.57 -44.32 5.20
CA SER A 193 -17.33 -44.33 4.43
C SER A 193 -16.54 -43.05 4.74
N TYR A 194 -15.23 -43.12 4.52
CA TYR A 194 -14.30 -42.01 4.70
C TYR A 194 -13.39 -41.91 3.47
N LEU A 195 -13.22 -40.72 2.91
CA LEU A 195 -12.21 -40.44 1.89
C LEU A 195 -11.25 -39.37 2.42
N THR A 196 -9.95 -39.64 2.33
CA THR A 196 -8.89 -38.68 2.64
C THR A 196 -8.10 -38.43 1.35
N PRO A 197 -8.41 -37.39 0.57
CA PRO A 197 -7.86 -37.21 -0.78
C PRO A 197 -6.34 -37.03 -0.81
N GLY A 198 -5.81 -36.38 0.23
CA GLY A 198 -4.39 -36.26 0.45
C GLY A 198 -4.03 -35.71 1.82
N LEU A 199 -2.75 -35.87 2.16
CA LEU A 199 -2.09 -35.24 3.30
C LEU A 199 -0.75 -34.65 2.82
N THR A 200 -0.26 -33.66 3.56
CA THR A 200 1.06 -33.06 3.31
C THR A 200 1.86 -33.14 4.61
N ALA A 201 3.13 -33.55 4.51
CA ALA A 201 4.04 -33.67 5.65
C ALA A 201 5.36 -32.96 5.32
N ASP A 202 5.86 -32.16 6.26
CA ASP A 202 7.14 -31.46 6.16
C ASP A 202 8.21 -32.18 7.03
N TYR A 203 9.45 -32.24 6.54
CA TYR A 203 10.58 -32.87 7.19
C TYR A 203 11.83 -32.00 7.12
N HIS A 204 12.54 -31.83 8.23
CA HIS A 204 13.88 -31.25 8.25
C HIS A 204 14.89 -32.26 7.69
N MET A 205 15.65 -31.84 6.67
CA MET A 205 16.72 -32.65 6.07
C MET A 205 18.08 -32.39 6.74
N ASN A 206 18.86 -33.44 6.92
CA ASN A 206 20.27 -33.35 7.33
C ASN A 206 21.17 -34.15 6.38
N PRO A 207 22.19 -33.53 5.75
CA PRO A 207 22.39 -32.08 5.68
C PRO A 207 21.23 -31.39 4.93
N SER A 208 20.91 -30.15 5.30
CA SER A 208 19.80 -29.37 4.72
C SER A 208 19.99 -29.01 3.24
N THR A 209 21.21 -29.19 2.73
CA THR A 209 21.66 -28.87 1.36
C THR A 209 21.73 -30.11 0.45
N VAL A 210 21.04 -31.19 0.81
CA VAL A 210 20.79 -32.34 -0.08
C VAL A 210 19.93 -31.92 -1.26
N ASP A 211 20.35 -32.28 -2.48
CA ASP A 211 19.45 -32.24 -3.63
C ASP A 211 18.44 -33.39 -3.55
N ILE A 212 17.17 -33.03 -3.35
CA ILE A 212 16.04 -33.96 -3.26
C ILE A 212 15.82 -34.78 -4.54
N ASN A 213 16.37 -34.35 -5.68
CA ASN A 213 16.32 -35.10 -6.94
C ASN A 213 17.20 -36.36 -6.90
N ASN A 214 18.26 -36.37 -6.09
CA ASN A 214 19.13 -37.54 -5.91
C ASN A 214 18.50 -38.65 -5.03
N ILE A 215 17.36 -38.37 -4.37
CA ILE A 215 16.54 -39.39 -3.72
C ILE A 215 15.82 -40.18 -4.81
N ALA A 216 16.20 -41.45 -4.98
CA ALA A 216 15.64 -42.32 -6.03
C ALA A 216 14.16 -42.64 -5.78
N GLU A 217 13.77 -42.84 -4.51
CA GLU A 217 12.40 -43.18 -4.12
C GLU A 217 12.06 -42.64 -2.72
N LEU A 218 10.81 -42.24 -2.52
CA LEU A 218 10.24 -41.91 -1.21
C LEU A 218 9.05 -42.83 -0.93
N THR A 219 9.02 -43.49 0.22
CA THR A 219 7.94 -44.39 0.62
C THR A 219 7.52 -44.11 2.07
N PHE A 220 6.24 -44.28 2.39
CA PHE A 220 5.79 -44.23 3.79
C PHE A 220 5.76 -45.64 4.40
N ILE A 221 6.34 -45.77 5.59
CA ILE A 221 5.94 -46.81 6.54
C ILE A 221 4.70 -46.29 7.28
N SER A 222 3.68 -47.13 7.42
CA SER A 222 2.45 -46.82 8.13
C SER A 222 2.22 -47.84 9.24
N ASP A 223 1.63 -47.43 10.37
CA ASP A 223 1.21 -48.33 11.44
C ASP A 223 0.01 -47.74 12.22
N ASP A 224 -0.86 -48.60 12.76
CA ASP A 224 -1.97 -48.20 13.62
C ASP A 224 -1.64 -48.62 15.06
N LYS A 225 -0.94 -47.74 15.79
CA LYS A 225 -0.48 -48.03 17.14
C LYS A 225 -1.64 -47.87 18.10
N LYS A 226 -1.89 -48.85 18.97
CA LYS A 226 -2.78 -48.59 20.11
C LYS A 226 -2.09 -47.64 21.09
N TYR A 227 -2.87 -46.72 21.66
CA TYR A 227 -2.50 -45.93 22.82
C TYR A 227 -2.25 -46.82 24.06
N THR A 228 -2.76 -48.07 24.08
CA THR A 228 -2.39 -49.14 25.04
C THR A 228 -2.35 -50.55 24.39
N LYS A 229 -1.39 -51.42 24.73
CA LYS A 229 -0.89 -52.58 23.93
C LYS A 229 -1.83 -53.42 23.02
N ALA A 230 -1.24 -53.84 21.87
CA ALA A 230 -1.62 -54.86 20.86
C ALA A 230 -2.62 -54.43 19.75
N ALA A 231 -2.11 -54.24 18.52
CA ALA A 231 -2.81 -53.67 17.35
C ALA A 231 -3.41 -54.69 16.35
N GLY A 232 -4.17 -54.17 15.38
CA GLY A 232 -4.83 -54.92 14.29
C GLY A 232 -4.33 -54.54 12.90
N ALA A 233 -5.22 -54.50 11.90
CA ALA A 233 -4.89 -54.07 10.54
C ALA A 233 -4.57 -52.56 10.45
N VAL A 234 -3.75 -52.18 9.47
CA VAL A 234 -3.01 -50.91 9.39
C VAL A 234 -3.42 -50.09 8.16
N VAL A 235 -3.66 -48.78 8.34
CA VAL A 235 -3.82 -47.78 7.27
C VAL A 235 -2.57 -47.71 6.36
N LYS A 236 -2.74 -47.52 5.04
CA LYS A 236 -1.61 -47.36 4.09
C LYS A 236 -1.63 -46.00 3.40
N ALA A 237 -0.45 -45.40 3.25
CA ALA A 237 -0.23 -44.15 2.50
C ALA A 237 0.74 -44.35 1.32
N GLU A 238 0.49 -43.65 0.21
CA GLU A 238 1.33 -43.63 -0.99
C GLU A 238 1.82 -42.20 -1.27
N VAL A 239 3.12 -42.02 -1.53
CA VAL A 239 3.70 -40.73 -1.92
C VAL A 239 3.30 -40.37 -3.35
N ILE A 240 2.70 -39.20 -3.53
CA ILE A 240 2.27 -38.67 -4.84
C ILE A 240 3.09 -37.45 -5.31
N GLY A 241 3.98 -36.92 -4.46
CA GLY A 241 4.89 -35.85 -4.87
C GLY A 241 5.88 -35.44 -3.78
N LYS A 242 7.00 -34.84 -4.21
CA LYS A 242 8.03 -34.24 -3.34
C LYS A 242 8.41 -32.86 -3.85
N SER A 243 8.66 -31.92 -2.95
CA SER A 243 9.24 -30.61 -3.24
C SER A 243 10.02 -30.08 -2.03
N LEU A 244 10.76 -28.99 -2.18
CA LEU A 244 11.12 -28.19 -1.01
C LEU A 244 9.87 -27.43 -0.52
N ALA A 245 9.77 -27.15 0.77
CA ALA A 245 8.70 -26.32 1.31
C ALA A 245 8.90 -24.85 0.87
N PRO A 246 7.86 -24.15 0.38
CA PRO A 246 7.97 -22.75 -0.04
C PRO A 246 8.55 -21.88 1.08
N ASN A 247 9.55 -21.07 0.73
CA ASN A 247 10.24 -20.14 1.63
C ASN A 247 10.94 -20.80 2.85
N GLN A 248 11.17 -22.12 2.84
CA GLN A 248 11.86 -22.84 3.92
C GLN A 248 12.96 -23.77 3.37
N PRO A 249 14.17 -23.23 3.08
CA PRO A 249 15.32 -24.03 2.64
C PRO A 249 15.65 -25.15 3.66
N GLY A 250 15.95 -26.35 3.16
CA GLY A 250 16.25 -27.51 4.01
C GLY A 250 15.04 -28.26 4.58
N VAL A 251 13.81 -27.88 4.21
CA VAL A 251 12.59 -28.60 4.56
C VAL A 251 12.06 -29.32 3.32
N LEU A 252 12.02 -30.65 3.37
CA LEU A 252 11.38 -31.53 2.39
C LEU A 252 9.88 -31.59 2.66
N ARG A 253 9.08 -31.20 1.67
CA ARG A 253 7.62 -31.37 1.66
C ARG A 253 7.24 -32.59 0.85
N VAL A 254 6.48 -33.49 1.46
CA VAL A 254 5.95 -34.71 0.82
C VAL A 254 4.43 -34.62 0.77
N LYS A 255 3.86 -34.87 -0.41
CA LYS A 255 2.43 -35.06 -0.60
C LYS A 255 2.13 -36.55 -0.70
N ALA A 256 1.12 -37.00 0.02
CA ALA A 256 0.67 -38.40 0.03
C ALA A 256 -0.85 -38.48 -0.12
N LYS A 257 -1.36 -39.66 -0.51
CA LYS A 257 -2.78 -40.05 -0.45
C LYS A 257 -2.90 -41.32 0.39
N LEU A 258 -4.07 -41.56 1.00
CA LEU A 258 -4.35 -42.86 1.61
C LEU A 258 -4.83 -43.85 0.55
N THR A 259 -4.36 -45.09 0.61
CA THR A 259 -4.69 -46.15 -0.36
C THR A 259 -5.47 -47.31 0.25
N ASP A 260 -5.46 -47.45 1.57
CA ASP A 260 -6.17 -48.50 2.30
C ASP A 260 -6.41 -48.08 3.76
N GLY A 261 -7.54 -48.49 4.33
CA GLY A 261 -7.94 -48.17 5.71
C GLY A 261 -8.43 -46.74 5.97
N SER A 262 -8.83 -46.48 7.22
CA SER A 262 -9.25 -45.17 7.73
C SER A 262 -8.41 -44.76 8.93
N ILE A 263 -8.03 -43.48 9.00
CA ILE A 263 -7.25 -42.89 10.10
C ILE A 263 -7.92 -43.18 11.44
N LYS A 264 -7.12 -43.59 12.43
CA LYS A 264 -7.57 -43.91 13.78
C LYS A 264 -7.67 -42.70 14.70
N ASP A 265 -8.53 -42.82 15.69
CA ASP A 265 -8.88 -41.74 16.61
C ASP A 265 -8.86 -42.27 18.05
N ILE A 266 -7.90 -41.80 18.85
CA ILE A 266 -7.64 -42.26 20.22
C ILE A 266 -8.91 -42.25 21.06
N ASP A 267 -9.79 -41.26 20.85
CA ASP A 267 -11.02 -41.07 21.61
C ASP A 267 -12.17 -41.99 21.15
N LYS A 268 -12.11 -42.52 19.91
CA LYS A 268 -13.12 -43.41 19.32
C LYS A 268 -12.73 -44.89 19.37
N ASP A 269 -11.47 -45.21 19.12
CA ASP A 269 -10.98 -46.58 18.91
C ASP A 269 -9.74 -46.95 19.75
N GLY A 270 -9.14 -46.00 20.47
CA GLY A 270 -7.95 -46.22 21.30
C GLY A 270 -6.67 -46.49 20.50
N LEU A 271 -6.67 -46.22 19.19
CA LEU A 271 -5.54 -46.29 18.28
C LEU A 271 -5.14 -44.88 17.80
N VAL A 272 -3.93 -44.77 17.28
CA VAL A 272 -3.43 -43.61 16.55
C VAL A 272 -2.70 -44.11 15.30
N THR A 273 -3.10 -43.62 14.14
CA THR A 273 -2.38 -43.88 12.89
C THR A 273 -1.09 -43.07 12.89
N VAL A 274 0.03 -43.71 12.59
CA VAL A 274 1.33 -43.07 12.50
C VAL A 274 2.02 -43.36 11.16
N LEU A 275 2.76 -42.39 10.65
CA LEU A 275 3.54 -42.47 9.42
C LEU A 275 5.00 -42.11 9.68
N ALA A 276 5.92 -42.88 9.10
CA ALA A 276 7.34 -42.54 9.00
C ALA A 276 7.77 -42.55 7.53
N LEU A 277 8.48 -41.50 7.10
CA LEU A 277 8.96 -41.38 5.73
C LEU A 277 10.29 -42.11 5.56
N GLN A 278 10.44 -42.86 4.48
CA GLN A 278 11.72 -43.42 4.04
C GLN A 278 12.20 -42.76 2.76
N ALA A 279 13.48 -42.38 2.74
CA ALA A 279 14.20 -41.97 1.54
C ALA A 279 15.23 -43.03 1.13
N HIS A 280 15.13 -43.49 -0.11
CA HIS A 280 15.98 -44.53 -0.68
C HIS A 280 16.97 -43.91 -1.68
N TYR A 281 18.25 -44.22 -1.50
CA TYR A 281 19.34 -43.84 -2.39
C TYR A 281 19.91 -45.08 -3.07
N LYS A 282 20.02 -45.03 -4.41
CA LYS A 282 20.75 -46.01 -5.21
C LYS A 282 22.16 -45.48 -5.47
N ASP A 283 23.12 -45.98 -4.72
CA ASP A 283 24.55 -45.83 -5.03
C ASP A 283 25.09 -47.18 -5.56
N ALA A 284 26.10 -47.15 -6.42
CA ALA A 284 26.58 -48.31 -7.18
C ALA A 284 27.26 -49.42 -6.34
N LYS A 285 27.19 -49.36 -5.00
CA LYS A 285 27.79 -50.32 -4.08
C LYS A 285 26.91 -50.74 -2.88
N VAL A 286 25.96 -49.92 -2.42
CA VAL A 286 25.01 -50.25 -1.33
C VAL A 286 23.73 -49.41 -1.48
N ASP A 287 22.55 -49.98 -1.21
CA ASP A 287 21.31 -49.22 -1.05
C ASP A 287 21.28 -48.54 0.34
N THR A 288 21.12 -47.21 0.38
CA THR A 288 21.02 -46.45 1.64
C THR A 288 19.57 -46.02 1.88
N ILE A 289 18.99 -46.46 3.00
CA ILE A 289 17.60 -46.14 3.40
C ILE A 289 17.62 -45.31 4.67
N ILE A 290 17.00 -44.12 4.62
CA ILE A 290 16.91 -43.18 5.74
C ILE A 290 15.46 -43.08 6.15
N THR A 291 15.15 -43.41 7.40
CA THR A 291 13.78 -43.40 7.93
C THR A 291 13.62 -42.27 8.94
N SER A 292 12.55 -41.48 8.84
CA SER A 292 12.20 -40.47 9.84
C SER A 292 11.69 -41.10 11.14
N ASP A 293 11.50 -40.27 12.14
CA ASP A 293 10.59 -40.52 13.25
C ASP A 293 9.12 -40.73 12.78
N TYR A 294 8.30 -41.26 13.68
CA TYR A 294 6.89 -41.58 13.44
C TYR A 294 5.99 -40.40 13.85
N ALA A 295 5.34 -39.79 12.88
CA ALA A 295 4.36 -38.72 13.05
C ALA A 295 2.95 -39.29 13.21
N ALA A 296 2.14 -38.75 14.12
CA ALA A 296 0.71 -39.07 14.18
C ALA A 296 -0.07 -38.40 13.03
N VAL A 297 -1.10 -39.08 12.52
CA VAL A 297 -2.06 -38.51 11.55
C VAL A 297 -3.42 -38.43 12.22
N LYS A 298 -4.06 -37.27 12.14
CA LYS A 298 -5.40 -37.05 12.70
C LYS A 298 -6.36 -36.56 11.63
N ALA A 299 -7.45 -37.29 11.46
CA ALA A 299 -8.54 -36.91 10.57
C ALA A 299 -9.23 -35.63 11.06
N GLN A 300 -9.39 -34.67 10.15
CA GLN A 300 -10.31 -33.55 10.31
C GLN A 300 -11.57 -33.87 9.51
N GLU A 301 -12.65 -34.25 10.19
CA GLU A 301 -13.87 -34.74 9.54
C GLU A 301 -14.68 -33.61 8.89
N ILE A 302 -14.95 -33.74 7.59
CA ILE A 302 -15.89 -32.93 6.81
C ILE A 302 -17.15 -33.79 6.57
N LYS A 303 -18.35 -33.23 6.72
CA LYS A 303 -19.62 -33.99 6.75
C LYS A 303 -20.68 -33.37 5.84
N ASP A 304 -21.82 -34.04 5.74
CA ASP A 304 -23.05 -33.54 5.11
C ASP A 304 -22.84 -33.01 3.69
N LEU A 305 -22.16 -33.80 2.86
CA LEU A 305 -21.96 -33.48 1.45
C LEU A 305 -23.31 -33.53 0.71
N VAL A 306 -23.76 -32.37 0.21
CA VAL A 306 -25.02 -32.20 -0.51
C VAL A 306 -24.80 -31.41 -1.80
N LEU A 307 -25.68 -31.59 -2.78
CA LEU A 307 -25.60 -30.90 -4.06
C LEU A 307 -26.53 -29.69 -4.06
N ALA A 308 -26.10 -28.59 -4.67
CA ALA A 308 -26.83 -27.32 -4.69
C ALA A 308 -26.87 -26.68 -6.08
N ASN A 309 -27.83 -25.78 -6.27
CA ASN A 309 -27.99 -24.98 -7.48
C ASN A 309 -27.19 -23.68 -7.39
N ALA A 310 -26.06 -23.62 -8.09
CA ALA A 310 -25.12 -22.49 -8.09
C ALA A 310 -25.71 -21.15 -8.58
N LYS A 311 -26.88 -21.16 -9.24
CA LYS A 311 -27.58 -19.94 -9.71
C LYS A 311 -28.59 -19.41 -8.69
N VAL A 312 -28.79 -20.09 -7.56
CA VAL A 312 -29.69 -19.68 -6.46
C VAL A 312 -28.84 -19.33 -5.24
N GLN A 313 -29.01 -18.12 -4.69
CA GLN A 313 -28.29 -17.70 -3.47
C GLN A 313 -28.70 -18.59 -2.28
N PRO A 314 -27.75 -19.12 -1.49
CA PRO A 314 -28.07 -20.07 -0.42
C PRO A 314 -28.72 -19.38 0.79
N ASN A 315 -29.88 -19.87 1.23
CA ASN A 315 -30.47 -19.51 2.53
C ASN A 315 -31.25 -20.69 3.16
N HIS A 316 -30.53 -21.71 3.60
CA HIS A 316 -30.84 -22.51 4.79
C HIS A 316 -32.26 -23.08 5.01
N ALA A 317 -32.94 -23.51 3.95
CA ALA A 317 -34.04 -24.47 4.05
C ALA A 317 -33.94 -25.53 2.93
N ASP A 318 -34.46 -26.74 3.16
CA ASP A 318 -34.64 -27.74 2.10
C ASP A 318 -35.49 -27.12 0.98
N GLY A 319 -34.90 -26.98 -0.22
CA GLY A 319 -35.51 -26.29 -1.37
C GLY A 319 -35.07 -24.83 -1.59
N GLU A 320 -34.40 -24.17 -0.63
CA GLU A 320 -33.83 -22.81 -0.76
C GLU A 320 -32.34 -22.84 -1.12
N GLY A 321 -32.00 -23.61 -2.16
CA GLY A 321 -30.68 -23.65 -2.79
C GLY A 321 -30.12 -25.06 -3.03
N HIS A 322 -30.44 -26.03 -2.17
CA HIS A 322 -30.03 -27.43 -2.37
C HIS A 322 -30.89 -28.13 -3.46
N LEU A 323 -30.34 -29.14 -4.12
CA LEU A 323 -31.07 -29.96 -5.09
C LEU A 323 -31.99 -30.95 -4.38
N TYR A 324 -33.12 -31.26 -5.00
CA TYR A 324 -34.07 -32.26 -4.49
C TYR A 324 -33.42 -33.63 -4.34
N THR A 325 -33.82 -34.40 -3.33
CA THR A 325 -33.16 -35.68 -2.99
C THR A 325 -33.80 -36.89 -3.67
N THR A 326 -34.97 -36.72 -4.29
CA THR A 326 -35.68 -37.77 -5.04
C THR A 326 -36.25 -37.25 -6.36
N ALA A 327 -36.43 -38.15 -7.33
CA ALA A 327 -37.07 -37.81 -8.60
C ALA A 327 -38.52 -37.33 -8.40
N ALA A 328 -39.27 -37.96 -7.49
CA ALA A 328 -40.68 -37.64 -7.22
C ALA A 328 -40.87 -36.20 -6.71
N GLU A 329 -39.91 -35.70 -5.94
CA GLU A 329 -39.88 -34.35 -5.38
C GLU A 329 -39.54 -33.31 -6.46
N ALA A 330 -38.49 -33.54 -7.25
CA ALA A 330 -38.11 -32.68 -8.37
C ALA A 330 -39.18 -32.59 -9.47
N ILE A 331 -39.95 -33.65 -9.69
CA ILE A 331 -41.06 -33.66 -10.65
C ILE A 331 -42.20 -32.71 -10.20
N GLN A 332 -42.48 -32.64 -8.89
CA GLN A 332 -43.58 -31.85 -8.33
C GLN A 332 -43.30 -30.34 -8.23
N ASN A 333 -42.04 -29.92 -8.21
CA ASN A 333 -41.62 -28.53 -8.10
C ASN A 333 -41.42 -27.87 -9.48
N GLU A 334 -41.16 -26.55 -9.51
CA GLU A 334 -40.90 -25.82 -10.76
C GLU A 334 -39.55 -26.19 -11.42
N PRO A 335 -39.40 -26.08 -12.75
CA PRO A 335 -38.12 -26.30 -13.43
C PRO A 335 -37.10 -25.21 -13.06
N GLN A 336 -35.86 -25.62 -12.81
CA GLN A 336 -34.75 -24.76 -12.37
C GLN A 336 -33.78 -24.40 -13.51
N ILE A 337 -33.90 -25.06 -14.66
CA ILE A 337 -33.10 -24.82 -15.87
C ILE A 337 -34.07 -24.54 -17.04
N GLN A 338 -33.76 -23.54 -17.86
CA GLN A 338 -34.53 -23.19 -19.05
C GLN A 338 -33.65 -23.38 -20.29
N VAL A 339 -34.17 -24.05 -21.33
CA VAL A 339 -33.41 -24.31 -22.56
C VAL A 339 -34.27 -24.18 -23.81
N ALA A 340 -33.84 -23.33 -24.75
CA ALA A 340 -34.56 -23.13 -26.01
C ALA A 340 -34.57 -24.40 -26.87
N TRP A 341 -35.73 -24.74 -27.45
CA TRP A 341 -35.95 -25.95 -28.26
C TRP A 341 -34.97 -26.16 -29.44
N ASN A 342 -34.32 -25.09 -29.91
CA ASN A 342 -33.40 -25.03 -31.05
C ASN A 342 -31.98 -24.57 -30.70
N SER A 343 -31.57 -24.57 -29.43
CA SER A 343 -30.19 -24.26 -29.04
C SER A 343 -29.27 -25.48 -29.14
N GLU A 344 -27.95 -25.28 -29.15
CA GLU A 344 -27.00 -26.39 -29.01
C GLU A 344 -26.98 -27.04 -27.62
N GLY A 345 -27.77 -26.51 -26.70
CA GLY A 345 -27.96 -27.00 -25.33
C GLY A 345 -27.59 -25.97 -24.27
N VAL A 346 -27.77 -26.37 -23.02
CA VAL A 346 -27.38 -25.62 -21.81
C VAL A 346 -26.36 -26.43 -21.03
N ASP A 347 -25.33 -25.77 -20.51
CA ASP A 347 -24.36 -26.44 -19.64
C ASP A 347 -24.94 -26.60 -18.23
N VAL A 348 -25.27 -27.84 -17.87
CA VAL A 348 -25.79 -28.16 -16.54
C VAL A 348 -24.72 -27.95 -15.46
N ALA A 349 -23.42 -28.05 -15.79
CA ALA A 349 -22.35 -27.86 -14.83
C ALA A 349 -22.29 -26.44 -14.26
N GLU A 350 -22.75 -25.42 -15.02
CA GLU A 350 -22.88 -24.06 -14.49
C GLU A 350 -23.90 -23.92 -13.35
N TYR A 351 -24.85 -24.85 -13.26
CA TYR A 351 -25.92 -24.86 -12.26
C TYR A 351 -25.59 -25.73 -11.05
N ILE A 352 -24.56 -26.58 -11.10
CA ILE A 352 -24.27 -27.54 -10.01
C ILE A 352 -23.09 -27.06 -9.19
N GLN A 353 -23.20 -27.13 -7.86
CA GLN A 353 -22.07 -27.04 -6.92
C GLN A 353 -22.25 -28.06 -5.78
N THR A 354 -21.20 -28.34 -5.02
CA THR A 354 -21.24 -29.18 -3.81
C THR A 354 -21.10 -28.32 -2.56
N HIS A 355 -21.93 -28.60 -1.57
CA HIS A 355 -21.84 -28.04 -0.22
C HIS A 355 -21.34 -29.10 0.76
N TYR A 356 -20.66 -28.67 1.82
CA TYR A 356 -20.29 -29.52 2.96
C TYR A 356 -20.36 -28.75 4.29
N THR A 357 -20.53 -29.51 5.38
CA THR A 357 -20.52 -28.98 6.75
C THR A 357 -19.17 -29.24 7.43
N THR A 358 -18.58 -28.20 8.02
CA THR A 358 -17.36 -28.27 8.84
C THR A 358 -17.66 -28.63 10.31
N THR A 359 -16.61 -28.88 11.10
CA THR A 359 -16.71 -29.08 12.56
C THR A 359 -17.27 -27.87 13.34
N THR A 360 -17.41 -26.70 12.71
CA THR A 360 -18.07 -25.51 13.27
C THR A 360 -19.55 -25.40 12.90
N ASN A 361 -20.14 -26.43 12.27
CA ASN A 361 -21.52 -26.47 11.74
C ASN A 361 -21.82 -25.33 10.74
N GLN A 362 -20.82 -24.96 9.93
CA GLN A 362 -21.02 -24.01 8.83
C GLN A 362 -21.18 -24.77 7.52
N ASP A 363 -22.24 -24.45 6.78
CA ASP A 363 -22.45 -24.87 5.39
C ASP A 363 -21.52 -24.07 4.48
N ILE A 364 -20.71 -24.76 3.67
CA ILE A 364 -19.69 -24.15 2.81
C ILE A 364 -19.83 -24.72 1.41
N ALA A 365 -20.03 -23.85 0.42
CA ALA A 365 -19.88 -24.19 -0.99
C ALA A 365 -18.40 -24.50 -1.28
N TRP A 366 -18.13 -25.71 -1.76
CA TRP A 366 -16.79 -26.20 -2.09
C TRP A 366 -16.25 -25.55 -3.36
N ASP A 367 -17.14 -25.38 -4.35
CA ASP A 367 -16.90 -24.81 -5.65
C ASP A 367 -17.94 -23.73 -5.97
N LYS A 368 -17.58 -22.76 -6.81
CA LYS A 368 -18.51 -21.79 -7.39
C LYS A 368 -19.52 -22.47 -8.32
N ASN A 369 -19.06 -23.50 -9.03
CA ASN A 369 -19.84 -24.51 -9.73
C ASN A 369 -18.91 -25.63 -10.26
N ALA A 370 -19.49 -26.70 -10.78
CA ALA A 370 -18.81 -27.90 -11.23
C ALA A 370 -17.76 -27.67 -12.34
N ASN A 371 -17.81 -26.53 -13.05
CA ASN A 371 -16.79 -26.17 -14.05
C ASN A 371 -15.47 -25.64 -13.42
N GLU A 372 -15.43 -25.34 -12.12
CA GLU A 372 -14.21 -24.92 -11.42
C GLU A 372 -13.21 -26.08 -11.20
N GLY A 373 -13.70 -27.32 -11.21
CA GLY A 373 -12.88 -28.52 -11.09
C GLY A 373 -12.12 -28.61 -9.75
N LEU A 374 -12.74 -28.19 -8.65
CA LEU A 374 -12.15 -28.30 -7.31
C LEU A 374 -12.37 -29.70 -6.73
N VAL A 375 -13.61 -30.22 -6.77
CA VAL A 375 -13.95 -31.53 -6.19
C VAL A 375 -13.19 -32.68 -6.88
N GLU A 376 -12.85 -32.53 -8.18
CA GLU A 376 -12.02 -33.46 -8.94
C GLU A 376 -10.57 -33.54 -8.44
N LYS A 377 -10.01 -32.43 -7.93
CA LYS A 377 -8.66 -32.42 -7.33
C LYS A 377 -8.63 -33.19 -6.00
N ASP A 378 -9.76 -33.16 -5.30
CA ASP A 378 -9.98 -33.88 -4.04
C ASP A 378 -10.58 -35.29 -4.25
N GLY A 379 -10.43 -35.86 -5.46
CA GLY A 379 -10.74 -37.27 -5.72
C GLY A 379 -12.23 -37.59 -5.91
N PHE A 380 -13.09 -36.58 -6.07
CA PHE A 380 -14.48 -36.77 -6.47
C PHE A 380 -14.65 -36.53 -7.98
N LYS A 381 -15.89 -36.61 -8.48
CA LYS A 381 -16.32 -36.07 -9.78
C LYS A 381 -17.83 -35.96 -9.86
N TYR A 382 -18.32 -35.06 -10.69
CA TYR A 382 -19.73 -35.03 -11.07
C TYR A 382 -20.05 -36.05 -12.17
N ILE A 383 -21.23 -36.67 -12.08
CA ILE A 383 -21.85 -37.50 -13.11
C ILE A 383 -23.31 -37.05 -13.29
N TYR A 384 -23.77 -37.02 -14.52
CA TYR A 384 -25.14 -36.65 -14.88
C TYR A 384 -25.84 -37.87 -15.52
N GLU A 385 -27.05 -38.20 -15.05
CA GLU A 385 -27.92 -39.28 -15.61
C GLU A 385 -29.35 -38.80 -15.91
N LEU A 386 -29.86 -39.02 -17.12
CA LEU A 386 -31.20 -38.57 -17.54
C LEU A 386 -32.24 -39.56 -17.03
N VAL A 387 -33.17 -39.06 -16.23
CA VAL A 387 -34.19 -39.85 -15.54
C VAL A 387 -35.49 -39.76 -16.32
N GLY A 388 -35.87 -40.80 -17.05
CA GLY A 388 -37.18 -40.90 -17.67
C GLY A 388 -38.28 -40.88 -16.63
N TYR A 389 -39.37 -40.18 -16.92
CA TYR A 389 -40.60 -40.24 -16.14
C TYR A 389 -41.79 -39.95 -17.05
N PHE A 390 -42.93 -40.56 -16.74
CA PHE A 390 -44.13 -40.46 -17.57
C PHE A 390 -45.08 -39.37 -17.08
N ALA A 391 -45.47 -38.47 -17.99
CA ALA A 391 -46.42 -37.39 -17.75
C ALA A 391 -47.76 -37.64 -18.47
N GLY A 392 -48.85 -37.35 -17.76
CA GLY A 392 -50.22 -37.48 -18.25
C GLY A 392 -50.71 -38.93 -18.44
N GLN A 393 -51.98 -39.09 -18.83
CA GLN A 393 -52.61 -40.41 -19.01
C GLN A 393 -52.08 -41.20 -20.21
N ASN A 394 -51.41 -40.54 -21.17
CA ASN A 394 -50.81 -41.17 -22.35
C ASN A 394 -49.33 -41.55 -22.14
N GLU A 395 -48.84 -41.52 -20.89
CA GLU A 395 -47.50 -41.98 -20.50
C GLU A 395 -46.36 -41.37 -21.32
N THR A 396 -46.39 -40.05 -21.54
CA THR A 396 -45.35 -39.36 -22.33
C THR A 396 -44.06 -39.30 -21.52
N SER A 397 -42.96 -39.86 -22.04
CA SER A 397 -41.64 -39.63 -21.42
C SER A 397 -41.19 -38.20 -21.64
N GLU A 398 -41.03 -37.43 -20.57
CA GLU A 398 -40.57 -36.05 -20.63
C GLU A 398 -39.08 -35.98 -21.01
N SER A 399 -38.22 -36.71 -20.29
CA SER A 399 -36.76 -36.72 -20.51
C SER A 399 -36.31 -37.31 -21.85
N ALA A 400 -37.15 -38.09 -22.55
CA ALA A 400 -36.82 -38.59 -23.90
C ALA A 400 -36.67 -37.47 -24.95
N HIS A 401 -37.20 -36.26 -24.67
CA HIS A 401 -37.11 -35.07 -25.53
C HIS A 401 -35.79 -34.28 -25.37
N ALA A 402 -34.81 -34.84 -24.67
CA ALA A 402 -33.46 -34.28 -24.58
C ALA A 402 -32.41 -35.41 -24.62
N ASN A 403 -31.17 -35.05 -24.96
CA ASN A 403 -30.00 -35.88 -24.73
C ASN A 403 -28.81 -34.95 -24.43
N TRP A 404 -27.62 -35.49 -24.18
CA TRP A 404 -26.45 -34.71 -23.80
C TRP A 404 -25.11 -35.24 -24.29
N LYS A 405 -24.10 -34.40 -24.06
CA LYS A 405 -22.69 -34.70 -24.26
C LYS A 405 -21.87 -33.99 -23.21
N GLY A 406 -21.23 -34.74 -22.30
CA GLY A 406 -20.64 -34.16 -21.10
C GLY A 406 -21.75 -33.61 -20.19
N ALA A 407 -21.66 -32.33 -19.82
CA ALA A 407 -22.70 -31.63 -19.05
C ALA A 407 -23.71 -30.85 -19.92
N ILE A 408 -23.52 -30.80 -21.25
CA ILE A 408 -24.41 -30.04 -22.15
C ILE A 408 -25.71 -30.81 -22.41
N LEU A 409 -26.82 -30.33 -21.85
CA LEU A 409 -28.18 -30.83 -22.09
C LEU A 409 -28.80 -30.15 -23.31
N ARG A 410 -29.15 -30.92 -24.34
CA ARG A 410 -29.70 -30.42 -25.62
C ARG A 410 -31.10 -30.98 -25.89
N PRO A 411 -32.12 -30.13 -26.13
CA PRO A 411 -33.42 -30.53 -26.65
C PRO A 411 -33.31 -31.29 -27.98
N GLN A 412 -34.16 -32.29 -28.21
CA GLN A 412 -34.28 -32.99 -29.48
C GLN A 412 -35.55 -33.86 -29.54
N ILE A 413 -36.11 -34.07 -30.73
CA ILE A 413 -37.35 -34.83 -30.88
C ILE A 413 -37.12 -36.33 -30.64
N THR A 414 -38.14 -37.02 -30.12
CA THR A 414 -38.14 -38.49 -29.98
C THR A 414 -38.37 -39.18 -31.32
N LYS A 415 -38.01 -40.48 -31.40
CA LYS A 415 -38.35 -41.34 -32.56
C LYS A 415 -38.97 -42.63 -32.08
N GLY A 416 -40.22 -42.88 -32.47
CA GLY A 416 -41.01 -44.01 -31.96
C GLY A 416 -41.26 -43.94 -30.45
N GLY A 417 -41.36 -42.73 -29.88
CA GLY A 417 -41.54 -42.50 -28.44
C GLY A 417 -40.26 -42.62 -27.60
N LYS A 418 -39.09 -42.80 -28.23
CA LYS A 418 -37.81 -43.02 -27.55
C LYS A 418 -36.80 -41.90 -27.78
N GLN A 419 -35.88 -41.75 -26.83
CA GLN A 419 -34.73 -40.88 -26.90
C GLN A 419 -33.85 -41.24 -28.12
N GLN A 420 -33.41 -40.21 -28.85
CA GLN A 420 -32.45 -40.36 -29.94
C GLN A 420 -31.02 -40.05 -29.48
N ALA A 421 -30.00 -40.43 -30.26
CA ALA A 421 -28.61 -40.05 -29.99
C ALA A 421 -28.43 -38.51 -29.97
N PHE A 422 -27.42 -38.00 -29.26
CA PHE A 422 -27.13 -36.56 -29.19
C PHE A 422 -26.90 -35.96 -30.59
N GLY A 423 -27.48 -34.79 -30.85
CA GLY A 423 -27.41 -34.12 -32.15
C GLY A 423 -28.52 -34.55 -33.12
N ALA A 424 -29.57 -35.23 -32.62
CA ALA A 424 -30.77 -35.49 -33.41
C ALA A 424 -31.56 -34.20 -33.71
N GLU A 425 -32.52 -34.32 -34.62
CA GLU A 425 -33.39 -33.22 -35.07
C GLU A 425 -34.10 -32.53 -33.90
N GLN A 426 -34.18 -31.20 -33.98
CA GLN A 426 -34.89 -30.35 -33.02
C GLN A 426 -36.24 -29.91 -33.61
N SER A 427 -37.25 -29.78 -32.74
CA SER A 427 -38.60 -29.47 -33.18
C SER A 427 -39.35 -28.67 -32.12
N LYS A 428 -40.15 -27.68 -32.56
CA LYS A 428 -41.04 -26.90 -31.68
C LYS A 428 -42.03 -27.78 -30.90
N ALA A 429 -42.24 -29.03 -31.31
CA ALA A 429 -43.06 -30.00 -30.59
C ALA A 429 -42.46 -30.45 -29.23
N THR A 430 -41.20 -30.11 -28.93
CA THR A 430 -40.59 -30.36 -27.61
C THR A 430 -40.83 -29.22 -26.62
N ILE A 431 -41.42 -28.09 -27.02
CA ILE A 431 -41.70 -26.96 -26.12
C ILE A 431 -42.70 -27.39 -25.04
N GLY A 432 -42.43 -26.98 -23.79
CA GLY A 432 -43.19 -27.36 -22.59
C GLY A 432 -42.83 -28.74 -22.04
N ARG A 433 -41.84 -29.44 -22.62
CA ARG A 433 -41.32 -30.70 -22.05
C ARG A 433 -40.33 -30.43 -20.93
N MET A 434 -40.31 -31.29 -19.92
CA MET A 434 -39.51 -31.08 -18.71
C MET A 434 -38.53 -32.23 -18.42
N PRO A 435 -37.35 -32.29 -19.07
CA PRO A 435 -36.34 -33.31 -18.77
C PRO A 435 -35.85 -33.26 -17.31
N LEU A 436 -35.74 -34.43 -16.69
CA LEU A 436 -35.22 -34.59 -15.33
C LEU A 436 -33.78 -35.14 -15.34
N ILE A 437 -32.88 -34.46 -14.63
CA ILE A 437 -31.47 -34.78 -14.53
C ILE A 437 -31.14 -35.22 -13.10
N ARG A 438 -30.58 -36.41 -12.96
CA ARG A 438 -29.94 -36.89 -11.72
C ARG A 438 -28.46 -36.51 -11.76
N VAL A 439 -28.04 -35.73 -10.79
CA VAL A 439 -26.64 -35.32 -10.56
C VAL A 439 -26.08 -36.19 -9.44
N ILE A 440 -24.87 -36.70 -9.61
CA ILE A 440 -24.20 -37.58 -8.66
C ILE A 440 -22.79 -37.04 -8.40
N LEU A 441 -22.47 -36.78 -7.13
CA LEU A 441 -21.09 -36.64 -6.69
C LEU A 441 -20.53 -38.04 -6.40
N LYS A 442 -19.41 -38.39 -7.00
CA LYS A 442 -18.83 -39.74 -6.90
C LYS A 442 -17.39 -39.73 -6.41
N ASP A 443 -17.12 -40.45 -5.32
CA ASP A 443 -15.75 -40.79 -4.89
C ASP A 443 -15.11 -41.67 -5.97
N THR A 444 -13.97 -41.22 -6.51
CA THR A 444 -13.23 -41.92 -7.58
C THR A 444 -12.26 -42.99 -7.08
N VAL A 445 -11.89 -42.95 -5.79
CA VAL A 445 -10.99 -43.89 -5.12
C VAL A 445 -11.75 -45.14 -4.69
N GLN A 446 -12.88 -44.98 -3.99
CA GLN A 446 -13.75 -46.08 -3.56
C GLN A 446 -14.82 -46.43 -4.60
N ASN A 447 -14.97 -45.62 -5.66
CA ASN A 447 -15.99 -45.77 -6.72
C ASN A 447 -17.44 -45.75 -6.16
N GLN A 448 -17.65 -45.08 -5.02
CA GLN A 448 -18.94 -44.96 -4.33
C GLN A 448 -19.63 -43.63 -4.67
N ASN A 449 -20.96 -43.63 -4.74
CA ASN A 449 -21.72 -42.39 -4.87
C ASN A 449 -21.87 -41.75 -3.48
N VAL A 450 -21.70 -40.44 -3.40
CA VAL A 450 -21.49 -39.67 -2.17
C VAL A 450 -22.69 -38.79 -1.87
N ALA A 451 -23.11 -38.02 -2.87
CA ALA A 451 -24.33 -37.22 -2.87
C ALA A 451 -25.11 -37.47 -4.17
N VAL A 452 -26.44 -37.38 -4.11
CA VAL A 452 -27.32 -37.36 -5.28
C VAL A 452 -28.27 -36.18 -5.16
N GLY A 453 -28.57 -35.55 -6.29
CA GLY A 453 -29.54 -34.47 -6.38
C GLY A 453 -30.26 -34.54 -7.72
N TYR A 454 -31.49 -34.03 -7.77
CA TYR A 454 -32.30 -34.01 -8.97
C TYR A 454 -32.62 -32.56 -9.34
N ILE A 455 -32.36 -32.19 -10.60
CA ILE A 455 -32.66 -30.88 -11.16
C ILE A 455 -33.53 -31.05 -12.41
N LYS A 456 -34.61 -30.28 -12.51
CA LYS A 456 -35.57 -30.35 -13.61
C LYS A 456 -35.33 -29.18 -14.57
N ALA A 457 -35.23 -29.48 -15.86
CA ALA A 457 -35.19 -28.49 -16.93
C ALA A 457 -36.57 -28.31 -17.57
N GLU A 458 -36.79 -27.21 -18.27
CA GLU A 458 -37.92 -27.01 -19.18
C GLU A 458 -37.39 -26.59 -20.57
N ILE A 459 -37.97 -27.20 -21.60
CA ILE A 459 -37.69 -26.85 -22.99
C ILE A 459 -38.66 -25.75 -23.40
N THR A 460 -38.15 -24.55 -23.64
CA THR A 460 -38.96 -23.36 -23.95
C THR A 460 -38.89 -22.96 -25.43
N THR A 461 -39.75 -22.01 -25.82
CA THR A 461 -39.53 -21.22 -27.03
C THR A 461 -38.13 -20.64 -27.02
N THR A 462 -37.52 -20.49 -28.19
CA THR A 462 -36.38 -19.57 -28.34
C THR A 462 -36.80 -18.22 -27.78
N PRO A 463 -36.06 -17.62 -26.83
CA PRO A 463 -36.27 -16.22 -26.50
C PRO A 463 -36.19 -15.42 -27.79
N GLU A 464 -37.22 -14.65 -28.09
CA GLU A 464 -37.12 -13.67 -29.16
C GLU A 464 -36.26 -12.54 -28.60
N GLU A 465 -35.10 -12.31 -29.22
CA GLU A 465 -34.14 -11.33 -28.74
C GLU A 465 -34.60 -9.90 -29.07
N ASN A 466 -34.17 -8.94 -28.26
CA ASN A 466 -34.38 -7.53 -28.58
C ASN A 466 -33.56 -7.16 -29.81
N GLU A 467 -34.19 -6.56 -30.81
CA GLU A 467 -33.49 -6.06 -31.99
C GLU A 467 -32.66 -4.82 -31.59
N ILE A 468 -31.43 -4.72 -32.09
CA ILE A 468 -30.53 -3.60 -31.76
C ILE A 468 -29.99 -3.00 -33.05
N THR A 469 -30.31 -1.72 -33.26
CA THR A 469 -29.67 -0.89 -34.28
C THR A 469 -28.80 0.16 -33.59
N VAL A 470 -27.57 0.31 -34.07
CA VAL A 470 -26.65 1.35 -33.62
C VAL A 470 -26.49 2.36 -34.74
N ILE A 471 -26.74 3.63 -34.42
CA ILE A 471 -26.50 4.76 -35.32
C ILE A 471 -25.05 5.24 -35.14
N ASP A 472 -24.40 5.64 -36.22
CA ASP A 472 -23.03 6.19 -36.17
C ASP A 472 -22.98 7.45 -35.27
N PRO A 473 -21.92 7.64 -34.46
CA PRO A 473 -21.89 8.75 -33.50
C PRO A 473 -21.91 10.14 -34.13
N PHE A 474 -22.76 11.02 -33.62
CA PHE A 474 -22.81 12.43 -33.98
C PHE A 474 -21.68 13.19 -33.27
N ASN A 475 -20.71 13.67 -34.06
CA ASN A 475 -19.48 14.29 -33.56
C ASN A 475 -19.54 15.83 -33.63
N PHE A 476 -19.35 16.47 -32.49
CA PHE A 476 -19.32 17.92 -32.29
C PHE A 476 -17.89 18.38 -32.00
N THR A 477 -17.49 19.53 -32.54
CA THR A 477 -16.10 20.03 -32.49
C THR A 477 -15.96 21.51 -32.09
N GLU A 478 -17.06 22.19 -31.78
CA GLU A 478 -17.05 23.61 -31.42
C GLU A 478 -16.17 23.83 -30.19
N GLY A 479 -15.31 24.84 -30.25
CA GLY A 479 -14.32 25.10 -29.20
C GLY A 479 -14.94 25.37 -27.83
N TYR A 480 -14.19 25.03 -26.78
CA TYR A 480 -14.56 25.26 -25.39
C TYR A 480 -13.45 26.02 -24.67
N THR A 481 -13.83 27.05 -23.93
CA THR A 481 -12.92 27.82 -23.06
C THR A 481 -13.54 27.94 -21.67
N VAL A 482 -12.78 27.61 -20.62
CA VAL A 482 -13.26 27.76 -19.23
C VAL A 482 -13.59 29.21 -18.91
N ASN A 483 -14.79 29.42 -18.38
CA ASN A 483 -15.38 30.72 -18.08
C ASN A 483 -16.41 30.57 -16.94
N CYS A 484 -16.96 31.69 -16.48
CA CYS A 484 -17.96 31.77 -15.41
C CYS A 484 -19.41 31.93 -15.92
N SER A 485 -19.69 31.66 -17.20
CA SER A 485 -21.06 31.68 -17.71
C SER A 485 -21.93 30.64 -17.02
N GLN A 486 -23.24 30.90 -17.00
CA GLN A 486 -24.28 29.97 -16.55
C GLN A 486 -25.12 29.44 -17.73
N ASP A 487 -24.79 29.84 -18.96
CA ASP A 487 -25.53 29.46 -20.16
C ASP A 487 -25.29 28.00 -20.54
N ASN A 488 -26.36 27.25 -20.78
CA ASN A 488 -26.25 25.85 -21.19
C ASN A 488 -25.61 25.71 -22.59
N LEU A 489 -24.70 24.76 -22.70
CA LEU A 489 -24.02 24.41 -23.95
C LEU A 489 -24.87 23.38 -24.70
N ILE A 490 -25.39 23.78 -25.86
CA ILE A 490 -26.38 23.01 -26.62
C ILE A 490 -25.75 22.41 -27.87
N LYS A 491 -25.96 21.11 -28.09
CA LYS A 491 -25.59 20.34 -29.29
C LYS A 491 -26.87 19.75 -29.89
N LYS A 492 -27.38 20.37 -30.95
CA LYS A 492 -28.65 20.00 -31.61
C LYS A 492 -28.35 19.28 -32.93
N LEU A 493 -29.03 18.15 -33.18
CA LEU A 493 -29.01 17.50 -34.50
C LEU A 493 -29.81 18.31 -35.52
N THR A 494 -29.39 18.26 -36.78
CA THR A 494 -30.17 18.82 -37.89
C THR A 494 -31.24 17.84 -38.37
N TRP A 495 -32.23 18.32 -39.14
CA TRP A 495 -33.31 17.47 -39.66
C TRP A 495 -32.75 16.44 -40.66
N ASP A 496 -31.80 16.86 -41.50
CA ASP A 496 -31.06 16.01 -42.45
C ASP A 496 -30.25 14.92 -41.73
N GLN A 497 -29.61 15.23 -40.60
CA GLN A 497 -28.94 14.22 -39.77
C GLN A 497 -29.90 13.15 -39.22
N VAL A 498 -31.14 13.51 -38.88
CA VAL A 498 -32.14 12.54 -38.43
C VAL A 498 -32.65 11.70 -39.61
N GLU A 499 -32.97 12.33 -40.75
CA GLU A 499 -33.50 11.63 -41.92
C GLU A 499 -32.45 10.71 -42.58
N GLU A 500 -31.25 11.22 -42.84
CA GLU A 500 -30.19 10.49 -43.57
C GLU A 500 -29.45 9.45 -42.72
N GLN A 501 -29.39 9.61 -41.39
CA GLN A 501 -28.57 8.75 -40.53
C GLN A 501 -29.39 7.90 -39.54
N ILE A 502 -30.59 8.33 -39.14
CA ILE A 502 -31.49 7.54 -38.28
C ILE A 502 -32.58 6.87 -39.11
N LEU A 503 -33.41 7.63 -39.82
CA LEU A 503 -34.57 7.06 -40.54
C LEU A 503 -34.14 6.17 -41.71
N ALA A 504 -33.22 6.66 -42.57
CA ALA A 504 -32.70 5.88 -43.70
C ALA A 504 -31.89 4.64 -43.26
N LYS A 505 -31.35 4.63 -42.03
CA LYS A 505 -30.68 3.46 -41.44
C LYS A 505 -31.66 2.37 -40.98
N LEU A 506 -32.87 2.78 -40.60
CA LEU A 506 -33.97 1.90 -40.19
C LEU A 506 -34.88 1.48 -41.36
N ASP A 507 -34.77 2.10 -42.53
CA ASP A 507 -35.60 1.89 -43.73
C ASP A 507 -37.12 2.08 -43.46
N ILE A 508 -37.45 3.10 -42.67
CA ILE A 508 -38.83 3.45 -42.27
C ILE A 508 -39.19 4.89 -42.61
N SER A 509 -40.49 5.17 -42.69
CA SER A 509 -40.98 6.55 -42.83
C SER A 509 -40.86 7.35 -41.53
N LYS A 510 -40.77 8.67 -41.65
CA LYS A 510 -40.87 9.63 -40.53
C LYS A 510 -42.09 9.38 -39.65
N GLU A 511 -43.27 9.29 -40.27
CA GLU A 511 -44.54 9.07 -39.58
C GLU A 511 -44.54 7.74 -38.81
N GLU A 512 -43.93 6.69 -39.37
CA GLU A 512 -43.77 5.42 -38.64
C GLU A 512 -42.81 5.57 -37.45
N PHE A 513 -41.66 6.23 -37.63
CA PHE A 513 -40.68 6.41 -36.56
C PHE A 513 -41.27 7.21 -35.39
N GLU A 514 -41.78 8.41 -35.64
CA GLU A 514 -42.32 9.31 -34.61
C GLU A 514 -43.52 8.72 -33.87
N ASN A 515 -44.34 7.90 -34.54
CA ASN A 515 -45.45 7.19 -33.90
C ASN A 515 -44.99 5.99 -33.06
N THR A 516 -44.04 5.17 -33.56
CA THR A 516 -43.74 3.84 -32.97
C THR A 516 -42.51 3.79 -32.08
N TYR A 517 -41.49 4.61 -32.30
CA TYR A 517 -40.27 4.67 -31.49
C TYR A 517 -40.35 5.83 -30.50
N LYS A 518 -40.13 5.54 -29.21
CA LYS A 518 -40.15 6.55 -28.13
C LYS A 518 -38.80 6.63 -27.43
N LEU A 519 -38.41 7.82 -27.00
CA LEU A 519 -37.14 8.04 -26.30
C LEU A 519 -37.20 7.37 -24.92
N ASP A 520 -36.19 6.56 -24.56
CA ASP A 520 -36.23 5.79 -23.30
C ASP A 520 -36.29 6.73 -22.08
N ALA A 521 -37.25 6.49 -21.17
CA ALA A 521 -37.86 7.40 -20.21
C ALA A 521 -38.79 8.49 -20.80
N THR A 522 -38.27 9.67 -21.18
CA THR A 522 -39.11 10.82 -21.59
C THR A 522 -38.49 11.63 -22.71
N ASP A 523 -39.34 12.22 -23.56
CA ASP A 523 -38.90 13.14 -24.62
C ASP A 523 -38.14 14.38 -24.07
N SER A 524 -38.38 14.78 -22.82
CA SER A 524 -37.70 15.90 -22.17
C SER A 524 -36.35 15.57 -21.52
N ASP A 525 -36.13 14.29 -21.16
CA ASP A 525 -34.90 13.81 -20.51
C ASP A 525 -34.79 12.29 -20.72
N ALA A 526 -33.93 11.89 -21.66
CA ALA A 526 -33.64 10.50 -21.99
C ALA A 526 -32.83 9.81 -20.89
N LYS A 527 -32.97 8.49 -20.79
CA LYS A 527 -31.94 7.66 -20.15
C LYS A 527 -30.63 7.70 -20.94
N GLN A 528 -29.52 7.69 -20.21
CA GLN A 528 -28.19 7.57 -20.79
C GLN A 528 -27.57 6.21 -20.42
N PHE A 529 -26.75 5.66 -21.31
CA PHE A 529 -26.23 4.29 -21.21
C PHE A 529 -24.70 4.22 -21.31
N THR A 530 -24.10 3.16 -20.78
CA THR A 530 -22.65 2.93 -20.81
C THR A 530 -22.07 2.66 -22.20
N GLY A 531 -22.91 2.35 -23.18
CA GLY A 531 -22.55 2.04 -24.55
C GLY A 531 -23.78 1.75 -25.42
N ALA A 532 -23.55 1.23 -26.63
CA ALA A 532 -24.58 0.93 -27.62
C ALA A 532 -24.53 -0.57 -27.99
N SER A 533 -24.95 -1.44 -27.06
CA SER A 533 -24.96 -2.90 -27.21
C SER A 533 -26.08 -3.55 -26.39
N ALA A 534 -26.20 -4.88 -26.45
CA ALA A 534 -27.15 -5.65 -25.63
C ALA A 534 -26.88 -5.51 -24.13
N ASP A 535 -25.59 -5.42 -23.75
CA ASP A 535 -25.14 -5.29 -22.36
C ASP A 535 -25.11 -3.84 -21.84
N ALA A 536 -25.65 -2.88 -22.60
CA ALA A 536 -25.63 -1.47 -22.23
C ALA A 536 -26.55 -1.21 -21.02
N VAL A 537 -25.95 -0.75 -19.91
CA VAL A 537 -26.66 -0.42 -18.67
C VAL A 537 -26.83 1.08 -18.51
N GLU A 538 -27.87 1.50 -17.79
CA GLU A 538 -28.15 2.90 -17.49
C GLU A 538 -27.03 3.51 -16.61
N VAL A 539 -26.55 4.70 -16.95
CA VAL A 539 -25.48 5.36 -16.19
C VAL A 539 -26.01 5.99 -14.90
N ALA A 540 -25.31 5.77 -13.79
CA ALA A 540 -25.67 6.34 -12.49
C ALA A 540 -25.55 7.89 -12.44
N LYS A 541 -24.74 8.50 -13.32
CA LYS A 541 -24.63 9.95 -13.49
C LYS A 541 -24.66 10.30 -14.97
N LYS A 542 -25.72 10.97 -15.41
CA LYS A 542 -25.86 11.50 -16.77
C LYS A 542 -24.82 12.59 -17.04
N ILE A 543 -24.37 12.71 -18.30
CA ILE A 543 -23.60 13.86 -18.80
C ILE A 543 -24.59 14.76 -19.55
N GLY A 544 -25.01 15.85 -18.92
CA GLY A 544 -26.08 16.71 -19.45
C GLY A 544 -27.43 15.99 -19.60
N VAL A 545 -28.35 16.64 -20.32
CA VAL A 545 -29.68 16.13 -20.65
C VAL A 545 -29.79 15.98 -22.17
N VAL A 546 -30.27 14.83 -22.65
CA VAL A 546 -30.61 14.64 -24.07
C VAL A 546 -32.13 14.61 -24.16
N SER A 547 -32.69 15.44 -25.03
CA SER A 547 -34.12 15.60 -25.22
C SER A 547 -34.48 15.64 -26.71
N LYS A 548 -35.75 15.39 -27.00
CA LYS A 548 -36.40 15.66 -28.29
C LYS A 548 -36.87 17.11 -28.31
N THR A 549 -36.71 17.80 -29.43
CA THR A 549 -37.16 19.20 -29.56
C THR A 549 -38.68 19.29 -29.66
N THR A 550 -39.27 20.30 -29.02
CA THR A 550 -40.71 20.60 -29.06
C THR A 550 -41.12 21.58 -30.17
N ALA A 551 -40.17 22.05 -30.97
CA ALA A 551 -40.41 22.77 -32.21
C ALA A 551 -40.61 21.78 -33.36
N ASP A 552 -41.15 22.28 -34.49
CA ASP A 552 -41.16 21.54 -35.76
C ASP A 552 -41.97 20.22 -35.71
N THR A 553 -43.13 20.25 -35.04
CA THR A 553 -44.00 19.08 -34.76
C THR A 553 -45.16 18.89 -35.74
N GLU A 554 -45.28 19.71 -36.79
CA GLU A 554 -46.25 19.46 -37.87
C GLU A 554 -45.80 18.27 -38.73
N GLY A 555 -46.73 17.50 -39.31
CA GLY A 555 -46.40 16.24 -39.98
C GLY A 555 -45.36 16.32 -41.13
N HIS A 556 -45.13 17.52 -41.69
CA HIS A 556 -44.14 17.80 -42.73
C HIS A 556 -42.79 18.34 -42.21
N MET A 557 -42.62 18.44 -40.90
CA MET A 557 -41.46 18.98 -40.20
C MET A 557 -40.86 17.91 -39.29
N THR A 558 -39.53 17.75 -39.28
CA THR A 558 -38.86 16.62 -38.62
C THR A 558 -38.34 16.97 -37.23
N GLU A 559 -38.80 16.23 -36.23
CA GLU A 559 -38.39 16.39 -34.84
C GLU A 559 -36.94 15.88 -34.64
N VAL A 560 -36.12 16.62 -33.89
CA VAL A 560 -34.69 16.31 -33.72
C VAL A 560 -34.29 16.16 -32.26
N LEU A 561 -33.13 15.55 -32.02
CA LEU A 561 -32.56 15.44 -30.68
C LEU A 561 -31.62 16.62 -30.35
N GLN A 562 -31.60 17.00 -29.08
CA GLN A 562 -30.76 18.05 -28.52
C GLN A 562 -30.08 17.56 -27.23
N TRP A 563 -28.76 17.67 -27.17
CA TRP A 563 -27.97 17.45 -25.97
C TRP A 563 -27.61 18.79 -25.33
N THR A 564 -27.93 18.93 -24.04
CA THR A 564 -27.83 20.19 -23.27
C THR A 564 -26.94 19.95 -22.05
N ILE A 565 -25.81 20.64 -21.96
CA ILE A 565 -24.81 20.47 -20.90
C ILE A 565 -24.72 21.76 -20.09
N GLY A 566 -24.80 21.68 -18.75
CA GLY A 566 -24.66 22.84 -17.88
C GLY A 566 -23.25 23.43 -17.95
N ALA A 567 -23.11 24.75 -17.91
CA ALA A 567 -21.80 25.42 -17.99
C ALA A 567 -20.82 24.96 -16.89
N ASN A 568 -21.31 24.81 -15.66
CA ASN A 568 -20.53 24.29 -14.54
C ASN A 568 -20.09 22.83 -14.76
N ASP A 569 -20.98 21.96 -15.27
CA ASP A 569 -20.62 20.58 -15.57
C ASP A 569 -19.57 20.52 -16.67
N ALA A 570 -19.71 21.33 -17.73
CA ALA A 570 -18.72 21.43 -18.79
C ALA A 570 -17.36 21.94 -18.29
N TYR A 571 -17.34 22.85 -17.31
CA TYR A 571 -16.10 23.31 -16.66
C TYR A 571 -15.35 22.12 -16.04
N GLU A 572 -15.99 21.36 -15.15
CA GLU A 572 -15.32 20.24 -14.49
C GLU A 572 -14.96 19.14 -15.50
N LEU A 573 -15.93 18.75 -16.35
CA LEU A 573 -15.75 17.70 -17.35
C LEU A 573 -14.60 17.98 -18.31
N PHE A 574 -14.51 19.19 -18.87
CA PHE A 574 -13.43 19.51 -19.80
C PHE A 574 -12.13 19.92 -19.11
N THR A 575 -12.10 20.28 -17.83
CA THR A 575 -10.83 20.40 -17.10
C THR A 575 -10.15 19.02 -17.02
N GLU A 576 -10.91 17.96 -16.78
CA GLU A 576 -10.41 16.58 -16.66
C GLU A 576 -10.28 15.84 -17.99
N LYS A 577 -11.24 16.00 -18.92
CA LYS A 577 -11.39 15.15 -20.11
C LYS A 577 -11.15 15.92 -21.41
N ALA A 578 -10.60 15.23 -22.41
CA ALA A 578 -10.43 15.77 -23.76
C ALA A 578 -11.75 15.77 -24.57
N SER A 579 -12.61 14.80 -24.31
CA SER A 579 -13.92 14.64 -24.95
C SER A 579 -14.95 14.10 -23.95
N ILE A 580 -16.23 14.26 -24.28
CA ILE A 580 -17.36 13.71 -23.53
C ILE A 580 -18.39 13.15 -24.51
N ASN A 581 -19.18 12.17 -24.06
CA ASN A 581 -20.27 11.62 -24.84
C ASN A 581 -21.53 11.43 -23.99
N ALA A 582 -22.66 11.25 -24.67
CA ALA A 582 -23.92 10.78 -24.10
C ALA A 582 -24.54 9.78 -25.09
N VAL A 583 -24.77 8.56 -24.63
CA VAL A 583 -25.43 7.51 -25.42
C VAL A 583 -26.86 7.37 -24.93
N VAL A 584 -27.83 7.52 -25.83
CA VAL A 584 -29.27 7.34 -25.56
C VAL A 584 -29.86 6.29 -26.50
N ARG A 585 -31.11 5.89 -26.29
CA ARG A 585 -31.82 5.02 -27.22
C ARG A 585 -33.29 5.37 -27.37
N PHE A 586 -33.82 5.07 -28.55
CA PHE A 586 -35.25 4.91 -28.76
C PHE A 586 -35.67 3.45 -28.55
N VAL A 587 -36.92 3.25 -28.17
CA VAL A 587 -37.56 1.96 -27.91
C VAL A 587 -38.82 1.85 -28.75
N LYS A 588 -38.96 0.77 -29.52
CA LYS A 588 -40.22 0.30 -30.12
C LYS A 588 -40.58 -1.03 -29.48
N GLU A 589 -41.66 -1.08 -28.72
CA GLU A 589 -42.16 -2.33 -28.15
C GLU A 589 -42.91 -3.13 -29.22
N ASN A 590 -42.52 -4.40 -29.38
CA ASN A 590 -43.15 -5.34 -30.30
C ASN A 590 -44.26 -6.13 -29.59
N SER A 591 -45.25 -6.60 -30.34
CA SER A 591 -46.41 -7.33 -29.81
C SER A 591 -46.08 -8.66 -29.11
N ASN A 592 -44.87 -9.18 -29.32
CA ASN A 592 -44.30 -10.37 -28.69
C ASN A 592 -43.61 -10.09 -27.34
N LYS A 593 -43.62 -8.84 -26.85
CA LYS A 593 -42.90 -8.35 -25.65
C LYS A 593 -41.38 -8.25 -25.79
N THR A 594 -40.85 -8.33 -27.00
CA THR A 594 -39.49 -7.83 -27.31
C THR A 594 -39.54 -6.33 -27.57
N ALA A 595 -38.38 -5.68 -27.58
CA ALA A 595 -38.24 -4.32 -28.05
C ALA A 595 -37.15 -4.22 -29.13
N HIS A 596 -37.32 -3.28 -30.06
CA HIS A 596 -36.23 -2.78 -30.90
C HIS A 596 -35.63 -1.54 -30.24
N TYR A 597 -34.34 -1.63 -29.88
CA TYR A 597 -33.56 -0.52 -29.35
C TYR A 597 -32.72 0.13 -30.46
N VAL A 598 -32.89 1.43 -30.65
CA VAL A 598 -32.10 2.24 -31.60
C VAL A 598 -31.20 3.18 -30.82
N TYR A 599 -29.91 2.85 -30.73
CA TYR A 599 -28.94 3.64 -29.96
C TYR A 599 -28.38 4.80 -30.77
N VAL A 600 -28.36 5.99 -30.16
CA VAL A 600 -27.82 7.24 -30.71
C VAL A 600 -26.76 7.79 -29.77
N THR A 601 -25.58 8.10 -30.30
CA THR A 601 -24.44 8.62 -29.52
C THR A 601 -24.13 10.06 -29.91
N PHE A 602 -24.12 10.95 -28.93
CA PHE A 602 -23.55 12.30 -29.03
C PHE A 602 -22.11 12.26 -28.52
N ASN A 603 -21.16 12.84 -29.26
CA ASN A 603 -19.75 12.98 -28.85
C ASN A 603 -19.30 14.42 -29.07
N TRP A 604 -18.76 15.09 -28.05
CA TRP A 604 -18.17 16.42 -28.18
C TRP A 604 -16.69 16.40 -27.81
N THR A 605 -15.85 16.75 -28.79
CA THR A 605 -14.40 16.92 -28.64
C THR A 605 -14.04 18.35 -29.05
N PRO A 606 -13.98 19.31 -28.12
CA PRO A 606 -13.84 20.73 -28.45
C PRO A 606 -12.50 21.05 -29.15
N SER A 607 -12.56 21.84 -30.22
CA SER A 607 -11.38 22.33 -30.93
C SER A 607 -11.53 23.83 -31.23
N PRO A 608 -10.76 24.72 -30.58
CA PRO A 608 -9.78 24.47 -29.52
C PRO A 608 -10.41 24.11 -28.15
N ARG A 609 -9.62 23.50 -27.26
CA ARG A 609 -9.97 23.20 -25.86
C ARG A 609 -9.05 23.98 -24.91
N ASN A 610 -9.53 25.12 -24.42
CA ASN A 610 -8.78 26.04 -23.56
C ASN A 610 -9.24 25.88 -22.10
N VAL A 611 -8.53 25.06 -21.33
CA VAL A 611 -8.93 24.69 -19.95
C VAL A 611 -7.82 24.88 -18.92
N THR A 612 -6.70 25.48 -19.31
CA THR A 612 -5.52 25.68 -18.45
C THR A 612 -5.15 27.18 -18.39
N PRO A 613 -6.00 28.03 -17.79
CA PRO A 613 -5.64 29.42 -17.54
C PRO A 613 -4.43 29.47 -16.60
N ALA A 614 -3.45 30.29 -16.94
CA ALA A 614 -2.25 30.49 -16.13
C ALA A 614 -1.79 31.96 -16.21
N GLY A 615 -1.10 32.44 -15.17
CA GLY A 615 -0.52 33.78 -15.12
C GLY A 615 0.74 33.84 -14.26
N THR A 616 1.33 35.02 -14.17
CA THR A 616 2.54 35.27 -13.38
C THR A 616 2.46 36.59 -12.62
N ILE A 617 3.00 36.61 -11.41
CA ILE A 617 3.31 37.83 -10.68
C ILE A 617 4.73 38.22 -11.07
N ALA A 618 4.91 39.33 -11.78
CA ALA A 618 6.22 39.72 -12.27
C ALA A 618 7.07 40.35 -11.14
N ASN A 619 8.38 40.09 -11.12
CA ASN A 619 9.28 40.77 -10.16
C ASN A 619 9.29 42.30 -10.38
N THR A 620 8.96 42.79 -11.58
CA THR A 620 8.81 44.22 -11.86
C THR A 620 7.64 44.88 -11.11
N THR A 621 6.67 44.11 -10.60
CA THR A 621 5.56 44.62 -9.79
C THR A 621 5.82 44.47 -8.28
N LYS A 622 7.02 44.01 -7.88
CA LYS A 622 7.51 43.95 -6.49
C LYS A 622 8.37 45.20 -6.23
N LEU A 623 8.18 45.86 -5.09
CA LEU A 623 8.93 47.06 -4.71
C LEU A 623 10.31 46.68 -4.16
N ASP A 624 11.33 46.66 -5.01
CA ASP A 624 12.68 46.14 -4.74
C ASP A 624 13.29 46.51 -3.37
N TYR A 625 13.03 47.71 -2.84
CA TYR A 625 13.52 48.19 -1.54
C TYR A 625 12.97 47.40 -0.33
N ALA A 626 11.90 46.62 -0.51
CA ALA A 626 11.26 45.82 0.53
C ALA A 626 11.51 44.30 0.36
N TRP A 627 12.27 43.90 -0.66
CA TRP A 627 12.53 42.51 -1.02
C TRP A 627 14.01 42.14 -0.89
N PHE A 628 14.24 40.87 -0.59
CA PHE A 628 15.54 40.31 -0.22
C PHE A 628 15.75 38.97 -0.95
N ALA A 629 17.01 38.61 -1.17
CA ALA A 629 17.39 37.22 -1.46
C ALA A 629 17.23 36.39 -0.18
N SER A 630 16.99 35.08 -0.34
CA SER A 630 16.81 34.13 0.76
C SER A 630 17.90 34.28 1.84
N GLY A 631 17.51 34.65 3.06
CA GLY A 631 18.41 34.83 4.21
C GLY A 631 19.37 36.03 4.15
N SER A 632 19.12 37.02 3.30
CA SER A 632 19.93 38.24 3.20
C SER A 632 19.52 39.31 4.21
N THR A 633 20.49 40.03 4.78
CA THR A 633 20.25 41.23 5.61
C THR A 633 20.15 42.53 4.80
N GLU A 634 20.41 42.47 3.48
CA GLU A 634 20.47 43.61 2.57
C GLU A 634 19.24 43.67 1.64
N ALA A 635 18.51 44.78 1.69
CA ALA A 635 17.38 45.02 0.78
C ALA A 635 17.85 45.16 -0.67
N LYS A 636 16.97 44.90 -1.65
CA LYS A 636 17.26 44.87 -3.10
C LYS A 636 18.21 43.75 -3.54
N SER A 637 18.50 42.78 -2.67
CA SER A 637 19.37 41.63 -2.99
C SER A 637 18.68 40.52 -3.79
N GLY A 638 17.34 40.47 -3.79
CA GLY A 638 16.55 39.43 -4.45
C GLY A 638 15.04 39.64 -4.29
N TYR A 639 14.25 38.60 -4.60
CA TYR A 639 12.78 38.63 -4.57
C TYR A 639 12.17 37.39 -3.92
N ASP A 640 12.92 36.71 -3.05
CA ASP A 640 12.54 35.45 -2.40
C ASP A 640 11.77 35.69 -1.10
N GLU A 641 12.17 36.71 -0.34
CA GLU A 641 11.62 36.99 0.99
C GLU A 641 11.42 38.49 1.25
N ILE A 642 10.57 38.78 2.24
CA ILE A 642 10.34 40.11 2.81
C ILE A 642 10.54 40.09 4.32
N HIS A 643 10.95 41.23 4.88
CA HIS A 643 11.28 41.36 6.30
C HIS A 643 10.22 42.17 7.03
N GLN A 644 9.52 41.53 7.97
CA GLN A 644 8.54 42.18 8.84
C GLN A 644 9.16 42.57 10.18
N ASN A 645 8.65 43.68 10.73
CA ASN A 645 9.15 44.33 11.94
C ASN A 645 7.96 45.00 12.64
N VAL A 646 8.10 45.20 13.95
CA VAL A 646 7.19 46.07 14.72
C VAL A 646 7.14 47.48 14.14
N LYS A 647 6.03 48.17 14.41
CA LYS A 647 5.82 49.58 14.07
C LYS A 647 7.02 50.44 14.51
N VAL A 648 7.39 51.42 13.68
CA VAL A 648 8.41 52.43 14.03
C VAL A 648 7.87 53.33 15.16
N PRO A 649 8.64 53.59 16.23
CA PRO A 649 8.23 54.46 17.34
C PRO A 649 8.01 55.91 16.93
N ASN A 650 6.94 56.52 17.45
CA ASN A 650 6.83 57.98 17.53
C ASN A 650 7.26 58.49 18.93
N LYS A 651 7.66 59.76 19.00
CA LYS A 651 8.09 60.39 20.26
C LYS A 651 6.96 60.38 21.29
N GLY A 652 7.22 59.81 22.47
CA GLY A 652 6.27 59.71 23.58
C GLY A 652 5.30 58.52 23.48
N GLU A 653 5.49 57.60 22.53
CA GLU A 653 4.75 56.33 22.50
C GLU A 653 5.35 55.31 23.48
N GLY A 654 4.50 54.54 24.17
CA GLY A 654 4.91 53.43 25.04
C GLY A 654 4.65 52.05 24.42
N ALA A 655 4.91 51.00 25.21
CA ALA A 655 4.79 49.60 24.82
C ALA A 655 3.42 49.19 24.24
N ASP A 656 2.33 49.87 24.61
CA ASP A 656 1.00 49.63 24.05
C ASP A 656 0.90 50.01 22.56
N LYS A 657 1.75 50.92 22.08
CA LYS A 657 1.84 51.35 20.67
C LYS A 657 2.86 50.60 19.84
N CYS A 658 3.71 49.78 20.47
CA CYS A 658 4.61 48.86 19.77
C CYS A 658 3.83 47.64 19.28
N THR A 659 3.22 47.75 18.10
CA THR A 659 2.41 46.69 17.46
C THR A 659 3.19 45.97 16.36
N TYR A 660 2.94 44.68 16.19
CA TYR A 660 3.57 43.84 15.16
C TYR A 660 2.54 43.45 14.09
N VAL A 661 2.18 44.42 13.25
CA VAL A 661 1.20 44.26 12.17
C VAL A 661 1.79 44.87 10.90
N ASN A 662 1.85 44.10 9.82
CA ASN A 662 2.39 44.54 8.53
C ASN A 662 1.44 44.11 7.39
N ASP A 663 1.17 45.02 6.46
CA ASP A 663 0.36 44.71 5.27
C ASP A 663 1.24 44.13 4.16
N LEU A 664 0.91 42.91 3.71
CA LEU A 664 1.59 42.22 2.61
C LEU A 664 1.46 42.93 1.26
N LEU A 665 0.51 43.87 1.12
CA LEU A 665 0.40 44.67 -0.10
C LEU A 665 1.46 45.78 -0.19
N ASN A 666 2.02 46.25 0.93
CA ASN A 666 2.99 47.36 0.98
C ASN A 666 4.32 47.06 0.27
N VAL A 667 4.57 45.81 -0.13
CA VAL A 667 5.78 45.38 -0.85
C VAL A 667 5.53 45.22 -2.36
N PHE A 668 4.33 45.55 -2.85
CA PHE A 668 3.94 45.48 -4.26
C PHE A 668 3.59 46.87 -4.82
N GLU A 669 3.84 47.08 -6.11
CA GLU A 669 3.62 48.36 -6.77
C GLU A 669 2.15 48.81 -6.67
N GLY A 670 1.93 50.04 -6.19
CA GLY A 670 0.58 50.58 -5.99
C GLY A 670 -0.23 49.87 -4.91
N ASN A 671 0.41 49.14 -3.99
CA ASN A 671 -0.22 48.36 -2.92
C ASN A 671 -1.23 47.33 -3.44
N LYS A 672 -0.92 46.66 -4.56
CA LYS A 672 -1.77 45.62 -5.17
C LYS A 672 -0.93 44.51 -5.79
N VAL A 673 -1.39 43.27 -5.69
CA VAL A 673 -0.83 42.18 -6.51
C VAL A 673 -1.36 42.31 -7.93
N THR A 674 -0.45 42.47 -8.89
CA THR A 674 -0.75 42.55 -10.32
C THR A 674 -0.31 41.25 -11.00
N ILE A 675 -1.22 40.62 -11.73
CA ILE A 675 -1.01 39.38 -12.47
C ILE A 675 -0.90 39.72 -13.96
N SER A 676 -0.01 39.03 -14.66
CA SER A 676 0.29 39.23 -16.07
C SER A 676 0.45 37.89 -16.80
N GLY A 677 0.51 37.91 -18.13
CA GLY A 677 0.74 36.72 -18.96
C GLY A 677 -0.45 35.75 -19.07
N VAL A 678 -1.64 36.14 -18.62
CA VAL A 678 -2.88 35.39 -18.87
C VAL A 678 -3.28 35.56 -20.33
N ASP A 679 -3.47 34.46 -21.05
CA ASP A 679 -3.92 34.48 -22.45
C ASP A 679 -5.29 35.19 -22.55
N ALA A 680 -5.45 36.05 -23.55
CA ALA A 680 -6.65 36.84 -23.79
C ALA A 680 -7.91 35.99 -24.04
N VAL A 681 -7.76 34.71 -24.41
CA VAL A 681 -8.89 33.77 -24.52
C VAL A 681 -9.60 33.54 -23.19
N TYR A 682 -8.89 33.64 -22.06
CA TYR A 682 -9.45 33.47 -20.72
C TYR A 682 -9.95 34.81 -20.15
N ALA A 683 -11.05 35.32 -20.71
CA ALA A 683 -11.62 36.62 -20.34
C ALA A 683 -11.94 36.78 -18.84
N ASP A 684 -12.43 35.73 -18.18
CA ASP A 684 -12.79 35.76 -16.76
C ASP A 684 -11.60 35.58 -15.81
N PHE A 685 -10.42 35.25 -16.34
CA PHE A 685 -9.18 35.10 -15.58
C PHE A 685 -8.22 36.29 -15.76
N GLN A 686 -8.66 37.36 -16.43
CA GLN A 686 -7.87 38.60 -16.56
C GLN A 686 -7.68 39.28 -15.20
N ASP A 687 -6.57 40.00 -15.02
CA ASP A 687 -6.14 40.54 -13.71
C ASP A 687 -7.22 41.35 -12.97
N ASN A 688 -7.99 42.16 -13.70
CA ASN A 688 -9.08 42.97 -13.16
C ASN A 688 -10.33 42.18 -12.75
N LYS A 689 -10.42 40.89 -13.12
CA LYS A 689 -11.48 39.95 -12.73
C LYS A 689 -11.08 39.02 -11.57
N LEU A 690 -9.81 39.05 -11.17
CA LEU A 690 -9.29 38.20 -10.11
C LEU A 690 -9.36 38.85 -8.73
N THR A 691 -9.98 38.15 -7.78
CA THR A 691 -9.82 38.41 -6.35
C THR A 691 -8.51 37.77 -5.89
N LYS A 692 -7.56 38.59 -5.41
CA LYS A 692 -6.28 38.11 -4.84
C LYS A 692 -6.35 38.08 -3.31
N THR A 693 -5.89 36.98 -2.71
CA THR A 693 -5.76 36.82 -1.25
C THR A 693 -4.40 36.21 -0.91
N PHE A 694 -4.03 36.28 0.37
CA PHE A 694 -2.81 35.68 0.90
C PHE A 694 -3.14 34.50 1.81
N GLN A 695 -2.34 33.46 1.75
CA GLN A 695 -2.42 32.29 2.63
C GLN A 695 -1.01 31.89 3.06
N PHE A 696 -0.81 31.57 4.33
CA PHE A 696 0.34 30.78 4.74
C PHE A 696 0.31 29.42 4.03
N VAL A 697 1.49 28.90 3.75
CA VAL A 697 1.72 27.52 3.31
C VAL A 697 2.75 26.88 4.22
N THR A 698 2.94 25.56 4.10
CA THR A 698 3.96 24.81 4.83
C THR A 698 5.31 25.53 4.81
N PRO A 699 5.85 25.96 5.96
CA PRO A 699 7.17 26.59 6.03
C PRO A 699 8.27 25.67 5.52
N ARG A 700 9.33 26.23 4.92
CA ARG A 700 10.53 25.46 4.52
C ARG A 700 11.13 24.73 5.73
N ILE A 701 11.32 25.46 6.81
CA ILE A 701 11.80 24.97 8.10
C ILE A 701 10.61 24.81 9.03
N LYS A 702 10.25 23.56 9.32
CA LYS A 702 9.10 23.22 10.18
C LYS A 702 9.42 23.26 11.66
N ASP A 703 10.65 22.90 12.02
CA ASP A 703 11.09 22.82 13.41
C ASP A 703 11.99 24.01 13.74
N VAL A 704 11.60 24.82 14.72
CA VAL A 704 12.30 26.05 15.13
C VAL A 704 12.62 26.02 16.64
N TYR A 705 13.59 26.82 17.07
CA TYR A 705 13.98 26.93 18.47
C TYR A 705 13.39 28.18 19.13
N GLY A 706 13.24 28.12 20.46
CA GLY A 706 13.02 29.29 21.33
C GLY A 706 14.35 29.90 21.80
N VAL A 707 14.27 30.90 22.70
CA VAL A 707 15.44 31.59 23.26
C VAL A 707 16.44 30.59 23.84
N SER A 708 17.74 30.81 23.57
CA SER A 708 18.85 29.94 23.98
C SER A 708 18.72 28.45 23.60
N LYS A 709 17.80 28.08 22.70
CA LYS A 709 17.41 26.70 22.38
C LYS A 709 16.79 25.92 23.55
N HIS A 710 16.26 26.60 24.58
CA HIS A 710 15.60 25.95 25.73
C HIS A 710 14.40 25.09 25.33
N ASN A 711 13.63 25.58 24.36
CA ASN A 711 12.50 24.87 23.77
C ASN A 711 12.72 24.66 22.27
N LYS A 712 12.13 23.60 21.73
CA LYS A 712 11.97 23.36 20.29
C LYS A 712 10.49 23.27 19.97
N TYR A 713 10.10 23.74 18.79
CA TYR A 713 8.71 23.91 18.37
C TYR A 713 8.52 23.42 16.94
N ARG A 714 7.36 22.82 16.63
CA ARG A 714 6.95 22.49 15.25
C ARG A 714 5.87 23.45 14.78
N LEU A 715 6.16 24.14 13.69
CA LEU A 715 5.24 25.02 12.98
C LEU A 715 4.18 24.23 12.21
N SER A 716 2.96 24.75 12.20
CA SER A 716 1.83 24.23 11.44
C SER A 716 0.98 25.38 10.89
N VAL A 717 0.19 25.09 9.85
CA VAL A 717 -0.69 26.07 9.19
C VAL A 717 -2.13 25.53 9.20
N SER A 718 -3.10 26.41 9.44
CA SER A 718 -4.52 26.06 9.40
C SER A 718 -5.01 25.70 7.99
N THR A 719 -6.10 24.93 7.89
CA THR A 719 -6.65 24.43 6.62
C THR A 719 -7.04 25.54 5.64
N ASP A 720 -7.42 26.71 6.14
CA ASP A 720 -7.74 27.92 5.37
C ASP A 720 -6.51 28.75 4.96
N GLY A 721 -5.31 28.39 5.45
CA GLY A 721 -4.08 29.13 5.28
C GLY A 721 -3.98 30.43 6.09
N LEU A 722 -4.90 30.75 6.99
CA LEU A 722 -4.95 32.07 7.65
C LEU A 722 -4.15 32.16 8.96
N THR A 723 -3.77 31.03 9.57
CA THR A 723 -3.03 31.00 10.84
C THR A 723 -1.76 30.15 10.73
N LEU A 724 -0.62 30.74 11.09
CA LEU A 724 0.62 30.04 11.44
C LEU A 724 0.62 29.80 12.95
N SER A 725 0.80 28.55 13.36
CA SER A 725 0.82 28.11 14.76
C SER A 725 2.09 27.31 15.06
N ALA A 726 2.41 27.12 16.33
CA ALA A 726 3.49 26.25 16.80
C ALA A 726 3.02 25.35 17.93
N THR A 727 3.58 24.14 18.01
CA THR A 727 3.41 23.24 19.17
C THR A 727 4.78 22.90 19.74
N LYS A 728 4.91 22.92 21.08
CA LYS A 728 6.16 22.57 21.78
C LYS A 728 6.52 21.11 21.52
N LEU A 729 7.80 20.79 21.60
CA LEU A 729 8.34 19.46 21.37
C LEU A 729 9.13 18.94 22.60
N GLU A 730 8.82 17.73 23.12
CA GLU A 730 9.52 17.10 24.28
C GLU A 730 9.90 15.64 24.08
N ASN A 731 11.19 15.29 24.12
CA ASN A 731 11.77 14.13 23.40
C ASN A 731 11.43 14.10 21.91
N ASN A 732 10.39 14.85 21.49
CA ASN A 732 10.48 16.07 20.69
C ASN A 732 9.36 16.06 19.58
N GLN A 733 8.24 15.34 19.80
CA GLN A 733 6.98 15.39 19.01
C GLN A 733 6.16 16.51 19.66
N PRO A 734 5.13 17.04 18.96
CA PRO A 734 4.11 17.88 19.56
C PRO A 734 3.62 17.39 20.93
N THR A 735 3.95 18.15 21.98
CA THR A 735 3.37 18.05 23.32
C THR A 735 2.59 19.32 23.66
N GLY A 736 1.46 19.15 24.33
CA GLY A 736 0.56 20.25 24.68
C GLY A 736 -0.26 20.81 23.50
N ALA A 737 -0.93 21.93 23.76
CA ALA A 737 -1.77 22.60 22.78
C ALA A 737 -0.94 23.50 21.86
N SER A 738 -1.36 23.59 20.59
CA SER A 738 -0.76 24.53 19.64
C SER A 738 -1.13 25.97 19.98
N GLN A 739 -0.16 26.88 19.92
CA GLN A 739 -0.37 28.33 20.10
C GLN A 739 -0.19 29.06 18.76
N LYS A 740 -0.98 30.12 18.54
CA LYS A 740 -0.86 30.95 17.33
C LYS A 740 0.42 31.78 17.37
N ILE A 741 1.09 31.90 16.23
CA ILE A 741 2.33 32.66 16.04
C ILE A 741 2.07 33.88 15.15
N ALA A 742 1.42 33.69 14.01
CA ALA A 742 1.02 34.78 13.12
C ALA A 742 -0.35 34.50 12.48
N VAL A 743 -1.12 35.55 12.20
CA VAL A 743 -2.45 35.46 11.57
C VAL A 743 -2.52 36.43 10.40
N ILE A 744 -3.01 35.95 9.25
CA ILE A 744 -3.39 36.77 8.09
C ILE A 744 -4.87 37.15 8.23
N SER A 745 -5.15 38.45 8.13
CA SER A 745 -6.51 38.98 7.97
C SER A 745 -6.52 39.92 6.76
N ASN A 746 -7.22 39.51 5.69
CA ASN A 746 -7.10 40.10 4.35
C ASN A 746 -5.65 40.05 3.83
N SER A 747 -4.93 41.17 3.91
CA SER A 747 -3.51 41.29 3.60
C SER A 747 -2.62 41.61 4.81
N ALA A 748 -3.21 41.92 5.97
CA ALA A 748 -2.47 42.23 7.18
C ALA A 748 -2.01 40.96 7.90
N VAL A 749 -0.71 40.79 8.07
CA VAL A 749 -0.10 39.79 8.95
C VAL A 749 0.07 40.40 10.33
N THR A 750 -0.43 39.72 11.37
CA THR A 750 -0.28 40.12 12.77
C THR A 750 0.49 39.06 13.53
N TYR A 751 1.67 39.41 14.05
CA TYR A 751 2.40 38.56 14.99
C TYR A 751 1.69 38.52 16.33
N GLN A 752 1.59 37.34 16.94
CA GLN A 752 0.78 37.11 18.13
C GLN A 752 1.62 37.27 19.40
N GLU A 753 0.99 37.70 20.50
CA GLU A 753 1.64 37.83 21.81
C GLU A 753 1.49 36.57 22.68
N THR A 754 1.55 35.38 22.08
CA THR A 754 1.52 34.09 22.81
C THR A 754 2.89 33.75 23.37
N ASP A 755 2.95 32.89 24.39
CA ASP A 755 4.23 32.49 25.00
C ASP A 755 5.19 31.86 23.98
N TYR A 756 4.67 31.01 23.09
CA TYR A 756 5.47 30.36 22.05
C TYR A 756 5.92 31.36 20.97
N ALA A 757 5.09 32.34 20.62
CA ALA A 757 5.48 33.41 19.69
C ALA A 757 6.60 34.28 20.30
N LYS A 758 6.47 34.65 21.58
CA LYS A 758 7.51 35.41 22.29
C LYS A 758 8.81 34.62 22.43
N ASP A 759 8.75 33.32 22.69
CA ASP A 759 9.96 32.49 22.80
C ASP A 759 10.68 32.32 21.44
N ILE A 760 9.93 31.94 20.39
CA ILE A 760 10.48 31.70 19.05
C ILE A 760 11.05 33.00 18.44
N LEU A 761 10.39 34.15 18.65
CA LEU A 761 10.86 35.43 18.11
C LEU A 761 12.26 35.82 18.62
N ASN A 762 12.61 35.42 19.85
CA ASN A 762 13.86 35.86 20.49
C ASN A 762 15.05 34.89 20.30
N TYR A 763 14.85 33.74 19.63
CA TYR A 763 15.92 32.79 19.34
C TYR A 763 17.09 33.41 18.55
N ALA A 764 16.78 34.20 17.52
CA ALA A 764 17.73 34.77 16.59
C ALA A 764 17.60 36.30 16.52
N GLY A 765 18.71 37.00 16.27
CA GLY A 765 18.75 38.44 16.07
C GLY A 765 18.72 38.84 14.61
N ARG A 766 18.80 40.16 14.38
CA ARG A 766 18.74 40.72 13.04
C ARG A 766 19.93 40.31 12.14
N THR A 767 21.04 39.92 12.72
CA THR A 767 22.22 39.44 12.00
C THR A 767 22.12 37.96 11.61
N GLU A 768 21.15 37.23 12.15
CA GLU A 768 20.96 35.78 11.99
C GLU A 768 19.72 35.50 11.11
N MET A 769 19.87 35.67 9.79
CA MET A 769 18.78 35.58 8.81
C MET A 769 18.63 34.23 8.10
N LYS A 770 19.54 33.26 8.33
CA LYS A 770 19.54 32.00 7.58
C LYS A 770 18.32 31.13 7.92
N ASP A 771 18.15 30.06 7.16
CA ASP A 771 17.11 29.08 7.42
C ASP A 771 17.33 28.40 8.79
N GLY A 772 16.27 28.41 9.61
CA GLY A 772 16.29 27.93 10.99
C GLY A 772 16.78 28.94 12.02
N GLU A 773 17.29 30.12 11.62
CA GLU A 773 17.64 31.24 12.50
C GLU A 773 16.39 32.13 12.73
N THR A 774 16.28 33.27 12.06
CA THR A 774 15.09 34.14 12.13
C THR A 774 13.83 33.41 11.63
N LEU A 775 12.77 33.42 12.44
CA LEU A 775 11.48 32.79 12.16
C LEU A 775 10.92 33.22 10.80
N CYS A 776 10.45 32.23 10.03
CA CYS A 776 9.96 32.41 8.68
C CYS A 776 8.55 31.84 8.50
N GLY A 777 7.59 32.69 8.12
CA GLY A 777 6.28 32.26 7.63
C GLY A 777 6.27 32.26 6.10
N ARG A 778 6.10 31.10 5.46
CA ARG A 778 5.98 31.03 3.99
C ARG A 778 4.56 31.40 3.57
N VAL A 779 4.42 32.29 2.61
CA VAL A 779 3.12 32.82 2.13
C VAL A 779 2.98 32.57 0.63
N LYS A 780 1.77 32.23 0.19
CA LYS A 780 1.35 32.21 -1.20
C LYS A 780 0.30 33.28 -1.49
N VAL A 781 0.28 33.78 -2.72
CA VAL A 781 -0.88 34.48 -3.29
C VAL A 781 -1.81 33.46 -3.92
N VAL A 782 -3.11 33.55 -3.62
CA VAL A 782 -4.17 32.85 -4.33
C VAL A 782 -4.96 33.87 -5.15
N ALA A 783 -5.26 33.55 -6.41
CA ALA A 783 -6.07 34.39 -7.28
C ALA A 783 -7.27 33.61 -7.81
N THR A 784 -8.47 34.12 -7.57
CA THR A 784 -9.74 33.45 -7.93
C THR A 784 -10.59 34.36 -8.81
N ASN A 785 -11.25 33.79 -9.81
CA ASN A 785 -12.22 34.52 -10.63
C ASN A 785 -13.59 34.69 -9.92
N GLU A 786 -14.55 35.31 -10.60
CA GLU A 786 -15.89 35.58 -10.05
C GLU A 786 -16.63 34.30 -9.61
N CYS A 787 -16.45 33.19 -10.34
CA CYS A 787 -17.01 31.86 -10.03
C CYS A 787 -16.13 30.99 -9.11
N LYS A 788 -15.17 31.60 -8.38
CA LYS A 788 -14.32 30.93 -7.37
C LYS A 788 -13.46 29.79 -7.89
N LYS A 789 -13.01 29.90 -9.14
CA LYS A 789 -11.99 29.02 -9.73
C LYS A 789 -10.62 29.67 -9.65
N ASP A 790 -9.63 28.90 -9.21
CA ASP A 790 -8.25 29.33 -9.02
C ASP A 790 -7.56 29.53 -10.37
N LEU A 791 -6.80 30.63 -10.50
CA LEU A 791 -5.81 30.81 -11.57
C LEU A 791 -4.50 30.13 -11.17
N LYS A 792 -3.93 29.31 -12.07
CA LYS A 792 -2.58 28.78 -11.88
C LYS A 792 -1.55 29.91 -11.98
N LEU A 793 -0.84 30.20 -10.90
CA LEU A 793 0.18 31.25 -10.87
C LEU A 793 1.61 30.71 -10.89
N SER A 794 2.54 31.57 -11.31
CA SER A 794 3.99 31.44 -11.13
C SER A 794 4.53 32.65 -10.35
N ASN A 795 5.65 32.47 -9.63
CA ASN A 795 6.25 33.48 -8.74
C ASN A 795 5.27 34.03 -7.68
N TYR A 796 4.44 33.14 -7.14
CA TYR A 796 3.33 33.48 -6.23
C TYR A 796 3.60 33.12 -4.76
N GLU A 797 4.68 32.41 -4.47
CA GLU A 797 5.13 32.12 -3.11
C GLU A 797 6.36 32.95 -2.75
N PHE A 798 6.43 33.38 -1.50
CA PHE A 798 7.56 34.09 -0.92
C PHE A 798 7.60 33.88 0.59
N ASP A 799 8.76 34.15 1.18
CA ASP A 799 9.00 33.96 2.60
C ASP A 799 8.87 35.28 3.38
N VAL A 800 8.36 35.21 4.61
CA VAL A 800 8.14 36.37 5.50
C VAL A 800 8.95 36.15 6.78
N LYS A 801 10.06 36.89 6.91
CA LYS A 801 10.94 36.86 8.09
C LYS A 801 10.40 37.77 9.19
N PHE A 802 10.22 37.25 10.40
CA PHE A 802 9.77 38.00 11.57
C PHE A 802 10.99 38.41 12.43
N ILE A 803 11.46 39.65 12.26
CA ILE A 803 12.63 40.17 12.97
C ILE A 803 12.28 40.49 14.43
N ARG A 804 13.17 40.18 15.38
CA ARG A 804 13.02 40.57 16.78
C ARG A 804 13.21 42.09 16.97
N PRO A 805 12.37 42.78 17.76
CA PRO A 805 12.43 44.24 17.93
C PRO A 805 13.72 44.83 18.51
N ILE A 806 14.42 44.09 19.39
CA ILE A 806 15.59 44.60 20.13
C ILE A 806 16.71 43.55 20.16
N ASN A 807 17.95 44.00 20.33
CA ASN A 807 19.13 43.17 20.54
C ASN A 807 19.89 43.67 21.77
N VAL A 808 20.53 42.75 22.50
CA VAL A 808 21.34 43.06 23.69
C VAL A 808 22.72 42.44 23.52
N THR A 809 23.78 43.22 23.77
CA THR A 809 25.18 42.78 23.67
C THR A 809 26.02 43.33 24.84
N SER A 810 27.23 42.79 25.04
CA SER A 810 28.20 43.42 25.95
C SER A 810 28.81 44.68 25.34
N LYS A 811 29.19 45.62 26.21
CA LYS A 811 30.13 46.71 26.00
C LYS A 811 31.52 46.30 26.50
N ASP A 812 32.55 46.98 26.01
CA ASP A 812 33.85 47.04 26.69
C ASP A 812 33.64 47.72 28.06
N ASN A 813 34.19 47.11 29.12
CA ASN A 813 33.99 47.56 30.50
C ASN A 813 35.28 47.41 31.32
N GLU A 814 35.39 48.10 32.45
CA GLU A 814 36.58 48.09 33.32
C GLU A 814 36.72 46.82 34.19
N GLY A 815 35.86 45.83 34.00
CA GLY A 815 35.82 44.62 34.82
C GLY A 815 35.45 44.90 36.29
N LEU A 816 35.89 43.97 37.14
CA LEU A 816 35.83 44.02 38.60
C LEU A 816 37.27 43.98 39.16
N LYS A 817 37.49 44.51 40.36
CA LYS A 817 38.81 44.60 41.01
C LYS A 817 38.80 43.91 42.37
N ASP A 818 39.84 43.12 42.63
CA ASP A 818 40.04 42.43 43.91
C ASP A 818 40.43 43.38 45.06
N ALA A 819 40.26 42.90 46.30
CA ALA A 819 40.70 43.52 47.55
C ALA A 819 40.14 44.94 47.84
N ILE A 820 39.06 45.35 47.18
CA ILE A 820 38.30 46.56 47.54
C ILE A 820 37.53 46.33 48.84
N ASN A 821 37.65 47.26 49.79
CA ASN A 821 36.88 47.24 51.05
C ASN A 821 35.37 47.15 50.78
N ASP A 822 34.69 46.24 51.47
CA ASP A 822 33.28 45.87 51.27
C ASP A 822 32.90 45.19 49.93
N GLY A 823 33.88 44.95 49.05
CA GLY A 823 33.71 44.35 47.73
C GLY A 823 33.54 45.36 46.60
N ASP A 824 33.77 44.93 45.36
CA ASP A 824 33.66 45.79 44.16
C ASP A 824 32.27 45.70 43.52
N LYS A 825 31.93 46.70 42.68
CA LYS A 825 30.60 46.91 42.11
C LYS A 825 30.68 47.36 40.65
N LEU A 826 30.11 46.54 39.77
CA LEU A 826 30.00 46.84 38.35
C LEU A 826 28.54 47.17 37.97
N ASP A 827 28.33 48.41 37.54
CA ASP A 827 27.05 48.91 37.07
C ASP A 827 26.74 48.40 35.65
N PHE A 828 25.62 47.69 35.50
CA PHE A 828 25.22 47.10 34.22
C PHE A 828 24.93 48.13 33.12
N SER A 829 24.71 49.42 33.46
CA SER A 829 24.59 50.50 32.46
C SER A 829 25.87 50.66 31.62
N LYS A 830 27.02 50.31 32.22
CA LYS A 830 28.35 50.35 31.59
C LYS A 830 28.69 49.05 30.84
N VAL A 831 27.93 47.98 31.07
CA VAL A 831 28.21 46.62 30.56
C VAL A 831 27.27 46.21 29.45
N LEU A 832 25.99 46.59 29.49
CA LEU A 832 25.00 46.20 28.49
C LEU A 832 24.82 47.30 27.43
N ALA A 833 24.84 46.90 26.16
CA ALA A 833 24.41 47.71 25.02
C ALA A 833 23.08 47.18 24.47
N PHE A 834 22.20 48.10 24.08
CA PHE A 834 20.88 47.81 23.52
C PHE A 834 20.80 48.45 22.13
N THR A 835 20.35 47.69 21.14
CA THR A 835 20.08 48.20 19.79
C THR A 835 18.72 47.76 19.28
N ASP A 836 18.05 48.67 18.57
CA ASP A 836 16.78 48.45 17.89
C ASP A 836 16.96 47.56 16.66
N TRP A 837 15.86 47.00 16.16
CA TRP A 837 15.81 46.21 14.93
C TRP A 837 16.29 46.94 13.66
N ARG A 838 16.59 48.24 13.63
CA ARG A 838 17.12 48.92 12.43
C ARG A 838 18.62 48.68 12.22
N ASN A 839 19.05 48.53 10.97
CA ASN A 839 20.49 48.40 10.60
C ASN A 839 21.26 49.74 10.69
N ASN A 840 20.59 50.89 10.73
CA ASN A 840 21.26 52.19 10.81
C ASN A 840 21.63 52.51 12.27
N LYS A 841 22.93 52.61 12.56
CA LYS A 841 23.49 52.90 13.89
C LYS A 841 22.92 54.18 14.51
N GLU A 842 22.82 55.27 13.74
CA GLU A 842 22.28 56.56 14.23
C GLU A 842 20.80 56.49 14.61
N GLN A 843 20.09 55.45 14.15
CA GLN A 843 18.67 55.27 14.35
C GLN A 843 18.34 54.08 15.26
N ASN A 844 19.34 53.28 15.67
CA ASN A 844 19.13 52.06 16.46
C ASN A 844 19.68 52.12 17.88
N GLU A 845 20.50 53.11 18.22
CA GLU A 845 20.99 53.30 19.58
C GLU A 845 19.85 53.64 20.55
N PHE A 846 19.83 52.95 21.70
CA PHE A 846 18.89 53.23 22.77
C PHE A 846 19.32 54.47 23.56
N SER A 847 18.39 55.42 23.75
CA SER A 847 18.56 56.59 24.61
C SER A 847 17.30 56.82 25.44
N PRO A 848 17.40 57.24 26.71
CA PRO A 848 16.25 57.73 27.48
C PRO A 848 15.67 59.03 26.92
N GLU A 849 16.46 59.79 26.18
CA GLU A 849 16.05 61.04 25.54
C GLU A 849 15.45 60.80 24.14
N GLY A 850 14.60 61.72 23.70
CA GLY A 850 14.00 61.65 22.36
C GLY A 850 12.87 60.62 22.27
N TYR A 851 13.13 59.47 21.64
CA TYR A 851 12.13 58.43 21.34
C TYR A 851 11.99 57.34 22.43
N ASN A 852 12.91 57.28 23.40
CA ASN A 852 12.93 56.36 24.53
C ASN A 852 12.57 54.89 24.18
N TYR A 853 13.50 54.19 23.56
CA TYR A 853 13.30 52.80 23.13
C TYR A 853 13.12 51.81 24.29
N TYR A 854 13.64 52.11 25.49
CA TYR A 854 13.35 51.33 26.70
C TYR A 854 11.84 51.35 27.02
N THR A 855 11.21 52.53 26.98
CA THR A 855 9.76 52.72 27.21
C THR A 855 8.93 52.17 26.06
N TYR A 856 9.36 52.37 24.81
CA TYR A 856 8.62 51.91 23.63
C TYR A 856 8.61 50.39 23.48
N TYR A 857 9.72 49.72 23.77
CA TYR A 857 9.78 48.25 23.75
C TYR A 857 9.37 47.61 25.09
N GLY A 858 9.11 48.42 26.11
CA GLY A 858 8.70 47.98 27.43
C GLY A 858 9.75 47.08 28.08
N VAL A 859 11.01 47.51 28.10
CA VAL A 859 12.10 46.80 28.79
C VAL A 859 11.82 46.87 30.30
N GLU A 860 11.36 45.76 30.85
CA GLU A 860 10.77 45.69 32.19
C GLU A 860 11.79 45.27 33.24
N LYS A 861 12.65 44.29 32.92
CA LYS A 861 13.47 43.62 33.92
C LYS A 861 14.80 43.13 33.33
N ILE A 862 15.86 43.24 34.12
CA ILE A 862 17.15 42.63 33.87
C ILE A 862 17.46 41.71 35.06
N GLU A 863 17.84 40.46 34.79
CA GLU A 863 18.13 39.41 35.77
C GLU A 863 19.47 38.75 35.47
N VAL A 864 20.12 38.21 36.50
CA VAL A 864 21.36 37.44 36.39
C VAL A 864 21.12 36.03 36.94
N ASP A 865 21.57 35.01 36.22
CA ASP A 865 21.58 33.64 36.71
C ASP A 865 22.86 33.37 37.51
N GLU A 866 22.86 33.82 38.77
CA GLU A 866 24.00 33.74 39.70
C GLU A 866 24.52 32.31 39.88
N ALA A 867 23.62 31.31 39.82
CA ALA A 867 23.97 29.91 40.01
C ALA A 867 24.78 29.32 38.84
N ASN A 868 24.60 29.87 37.64
CA ASN A 868 25.20 29.38 36.39
C ASN A 868 26.36 30.28 35.88
N ILE A 869 26.91 31.15 36.73
CA ILE A 869 28.13 31.89 36.40
C ILE A 869 29.30 30.91 36.20
N THR A 870 29.98 31.01 35.05
CA THR A 870 31.15 30.18 34.71
C THR A 870 32.44 30.99 34.75
N THR A 871 33.60 30.33 34.77
CA THR A 871 34.90 30.97 34.96
C THR A 871 36.06 30.23 34.28
N ASN A 872 37.11 30.96 33.92
CA ASN A 872 38.40 30.37 33.52
C ASN A 872 39.37 30.12 34.70
N LEU A 873 38.96 30.43 35.94
CA LEU A 873 39.78 30.29 37.14
C LEU A 873 40.37 28.89 37.30
N ASN A 874 41.69 28.83 37.54
CA ASN A 874 42.47 27.59 37.65
C ASN A 874 42.22 26.65 36.45
N GLY A 875 42.45 27.16 35.23
CA GLY A 875 42.33 26.41 33.98
C GLY A 875 40.91 25.95 33.63
N GLY A 876 39.89 26.69 34.07
CA GLY A 876 38.50 26.45 33.66
C GLY A 876 38.19 26.94 32.25
N THR A 877 37.03 26.55 31.73
CA THR A 877 36.48 27.04 30.46
C THR A 877 35.25 27.91 30.70
N LEU A 878 35.21 29.12 30.13
CA LEU A 878 33.99 29.94 30.09
C LEU A 878 32.89 29.19 29.31
N GLY A 879 31.66 29.23 29.82
CA GLY A 879 30.51 28.49 29.27
C GLY A 879 30.37 27.05 29.77
N GLU A 880 31.38 26.49 30.46
CA GLU A 880 31.36 25.10 30.96
C GLU A 880 31.63 25.00 32.47
N THR A 881 32.65 25.71 32.96
CA THR A 881 33.18 25.53 34.31
C THR A 881 32.52 26.49 35.28
N LEU A 882 31.56 26.01 36.09
CA LEU A 882 30.87 26.82 37.11
C LEU A 882 31.84 27.43 38.13
N LEU A 883 31.67 28.71 38.46
CA LEU A 883 32.49 29.43 39.45
C LEU A 883 32.37 28.79 40.85
N SER A 884 31.17 28.41 41.25
CA SER A 884 30.89 27.68 42.51
C SER A 884 31.69 26.38 42.63
N SER A 885 31.90 25.66 41.52
CA SER A 885 32.73 24.44 41.49
C SER A 885 34.21 24.67 41.78
N LYS A 886 34.71 25.90 41.53
CA LYS A 886 36.08 26.32 41.81
C LYS A 886 36.21 26.97 43.19
N SER A 887 35.23 27.77 43.60
CA SER A 887 35.18 28.40 44.93
C SER A 887 33.77 28.86 45.29
N ASN A 888 33.16 28.24 46.30
CA ASN A 888 31.91 28.73 46.91
C ASN A 888 32.10 29.99 47.77
N ASN A 889 33.35 30.39 48.03
CA ASN A 889 33.69 31.58 48.83
C ASN A 889 33.90 32.84 47.95
N ILE A 890 33.82 32.72 46.62
CA ILE A 890 33.78 33.89 45.75
C ILE A 890 32.29 34.20 45.54
N GLU A 891 31.81 35.29 46.13
CA GLU A 891 30.41 35.69 46.02
C GLU A 891 30.23 36.67 44.87
N ILE A 892 29.34 36.34 43.95
CA ILE A 892 28.88 37.25 42.90
C ILE A 892 27.36 37.33 42.98
N THR A 893 26.84 38.52 43.25
CA THR A 893 25.41 38.75 43.45
C THR A 893 24.94 39.99 42.72
N TYR A 894 23.76 39.93 42.11
CA TYR A 894 23.17 41.00 41.34
C TYR A 894 22.06 41.68 42.12
N THR A 895 22.16 43.00 42.24
CA THR A 895 21.11 43.86 42.81
C THR A 895 20.34 44.50 41.66
N PRO A 896 19.07 44.11 41.42
CA PRO A 896 18.24 44.72 40.38
C PRO A 896 18.03 46.22 40.62
N SER A 897 17.77 46.96 39.54
CA SER A 897 17.32 48.35 39.65
C SER A 897 15.98 48.45 40.38
N THR A 898 15.84 49.44 41.25
CA THR A 898 14.54 49.85 41.84
C THR A 898 13.82 50.90 41.00
N GLU A 899 14.54 51.58 40.10
CA GLU A 899 14.01 52.55 39.14
C GLU A 899 13.78 51.88 37.77
N PRO A 900 12.90 52.43 36.91
CA PRO A 900 12.68 51.91 35.56
C PRO A 900 13.96 51.81 34.73
N ILE A 901 14.08 50.77 33.90
CA ILE A 901 15.25 50.56 33.04
C ILE A 901 15.29 51.64 31.94
N ASP A 902 16.31 52.50 31.97
CA ASP A 902 16.38 53.70 31.11
C ASP A 902 17.73 53.93 30.41
N GLY A 903 18.69 53.01 30.56
CA GLY A 903 20.06 53.18 30.06
C GLY A 903 21.06 53.70 31.10
N THR A 904 20.58 54.22 32.22
CA THR A 904 21.40 54.60 33.40
C THR A 904 21.08 53.72 34.62
N HIS A 905 19.84 53.28 34.76
CA HIS A 905 19.38 52.39 35.81
C HIS A 905 19.27 50.95 35.27
N MET A 906 20.28 50.10 35.52
CA MET A 906 20.32 48.71 35.02
C MET A 906 20.69 47.65 36.06
N GLY A 907 20.80 48.03 37.34
CA GLY A 907 21.25 47.14 38.41
C GLY A 907 22.77 47.07 38.54
N ILE A 908 23.23 46.43 39.63
CA ILE A 908 24.63 46.38 40.03
C ILE A 908 25.03 44.93 40.29
N LEU A 909 26.11 44.47 39.66
CA LEU A 909 26.79 43.22 39.99
C LEU A 909 27.83 43.50 41.08
N ASN A 910 27.69 42.82 42.23
CA ASN A 910 28.58 42.94 43.38
C ASN A 910 29.54 41.75 43.40
N TYR A 911 30.81 42.02 43.69
CA TYR A 911 31.88 41.04 43.79
C TYR A 911 32.50 41.03 45.17
N LYS A 912 32.67 39.84 45.76
CA LYS A 912 33.51 39.64 46.94
C LYS A 912 34.44 38.44 46.75
N ASN A 913 35.69 38.61 47.15
CA ASN A 913 36.69 37.56 47.11
C ASN A 913 36.54 36.55 48.26
N ASN A 914 37.35 35.49 48.22
CA ASN A 914 37.34 34.42 49.22
C ASN A 914 38.18 34.73 50.49
N GLY A 915 38.50 36.00 50.75
CA GLY A 915 39.36 36.43 51.85
C GLY A 915 40.86 36.29 51.60
N ASN A 916 41.29 35.92 50.39
CA ASN A 916 42.70 35.89 49.97
C ASN A 916 42.89 36.75 48.72
N GLU A 917 44.12 37.20 48.48
CA GLU A 917 44.52 37.82 47.21
C GLU A 917 44.28 36.84 46.04
N VAL A 918 43.55 37.27 45.02
CA VAL A 918 43.40 36.52 43.76
C VAL A 918 44.18 37.20 42.62
N GLY A 919 44.66 36.40 41.68
CA GLY A 919 45.22 36.88 40.41
C GLY A 919 44.14 37.11 39.36
N ASN A 920 44.50 37.66 38.20
CA ASN A 920 43.54 37.93 37.10
C ASN A 920 42.84 36.65 36.61
N TYR A 921 41.51 36.73 36.44
CA TYR A 921 40.69 35.69 35.82
C TYR A 921 39.46 36.30 35.16
N GLN A 922 38.65 35.49 34.49
CA GLN A 922 37.40 35.91 33.85
C GLN A 922 36.22 35.13 34.39
N ILE A 923 35.07 35.79 34.41
CA ILE A 923 33.77 35.18 34.63
C ILE A 923 32.89 35.39 33.38
N GLN A 924 31.96 34.48 33.14
CA GLN A 924 30.88 34.67 32.19
C GLN A 924 29.55 34.60 32.94
N VAL A 925 28.81 35.70 32.88
CA VAL A 925 27.57 35.95 33.63
C VAL A 925 26.39 35.82 32.67
N PRO A 926 25.47 34.86 32.87
CA PRO A 926 24.25 34.75 32.08
C PRO A 926 23.26 35.83 32.53
N VAL A 927 22.80 36.66 31.58
CA VAL A 927 21.87 37.77 31.81
C VAL A 927 20.58 37.53 31.03
N LYS A 928 19.43 37.75 31.67
CA LYS A 928 18.10 37.71 31.04
C LYS A 928 17.50 39.11 31.02
N VAL A 929 16.93 39.50 29.88
CA VAL A 929 16.28 40.80 29.67
C VAL A 929 14.85 40.57 29.20
N THR A 930 13.89 40.96 30.04
CA THR A 930 12.45 40.85 29.74
C THR A 930 11.94 42.15 29.14
N TYR A 931 11.23 42.04 28.03
CA TYR A 931 10.57 43.15 27.35
C TYR A 931 9.22 42.72 26.76
N LYS A 932 8.46 43.63 26.15
CA LYS A 932 7.10 43.34 25.64
C LYS A 932 7.02 42.05 24.82
N TRP A 933 7.95 41.82 23.90
CA TRP A 933 7.89 40.72 22.94
C TRP A 933 8.68 39.47 23.39
N GLY A 934 9.06 39.37 24.67
CA GLY A 934 9.59 38.13 25.26
C GLY A 934 10.80 38.37 26.15
N VAL A 935 11.68 37.36 26.20
CA VAL A 935 12.92 37.38 26.96
C VAL A 935 14.09 37.19 25.99
N ILE A 936 15.14 37.99 26.16
CA ILE A 936 16.43 37.77 25.51
C ILE A 936 17.41 37.30 26.58
N GLU A 937 18.20 36.28 26.25
CA GLU A 937 19.30 35.82 27.10
C GLU A 937 20.63 36.12 26.41
N VAL A 938 21.60 36.61 27.17
CA VAL A 938 22.94 36.95 26.68
C VAL A 938 23.98 36.62 27.75
N ASN A 939 25.10 36.03 27.32
CA ASN A 939 26.22 35.72 28.20
C ASN A 939 27.27 36.85 28.12
N ILE A 940 27.54 37.48 29.25
CA ILE A 940 28.43 38.63 29.37
C ILE A 940 29.76 38.18 29.98
N VAL A 941 30.88 38.42 29.30
CA VAL A 941 32.21 38.13 29.85
C VAL A 941 32.72 39.36 30.59
N ILE A 942 33.22 39.15 31.81
CA ILE A 942 33.71 40.21 32.71
C ILE A 942 35.09 39.78 33.23
N ASP A 943 36.06 40.67 33.09
CA ASP A 943 37.39 40.50 33.67
C ASP A 943 37.34 40.77 35.18
N VAL A 944 38.03 39.95 35.96
CA VAL A 944 38.31 40.20 37.38
C VAL A 944 39.80 40.42 37.53
N HIS A 945 40.19 41.64 37.81
CA HIS A 945 41.57 42.07 38.01
C HIS A 945 42.01 41.77 39.45
N GLY A 946 43.17 41.12 39.60
CA GLY A 946 43.72 40.75 40.90
C GLY A 946 44.27 41.94 41.70
N THR A 947 44.63 41.67 42.95
CA THR A 947 45.25 42.67 43.84
C THR A 947 46.55 43.21 43.24
N VAL A 948 46.73 44.54 43.30
CA VAL A 948 47.93 45.29 42.81
C VAL A 948 48.81 45.70 43.98
#